data_AF-A0A428WUL8-F1
#
_entry.id   AF-A0A428WUL8-F1
#
_cell.length_a   1.000
_cell.length_b   1.000
_cell.length_c   1.000
_cell.angle_alpha   90.00
_cell.angle_beta   90.00
_cell.angle_gamma   90.00
#
_symmetry.space_group_name_H-M   'P 1'
#
loop_
_entity.id
_entity.type
_entity.pdbx_description
1 polymer ?
#
loop_
_entity_poly.entity_id
_entity_poly.type
_entity_poly.pdbx_seq_one_letter_code
_entity_poly.pdbx_strand_id
1 'polypeptide(L)'
;MSTERRSAAEPVVRVDLGHRGGRPQTPVALEARVREALARTPAAGTRCFLVLDDASDLMDHQVHYERLYSHGPAEVLCLAYGGADSRELLLPHVLQAAGVLWIPDAFAGADGTEPGPGEGRGGGGARRGDGPGGRIGKPGPEAVDEALRPMVELLSELSVFRAVLGGIAEVPHGVAVPAARVLEHDLTEEAKARAWRQALEELTGQDVPPPALAVEGAPGSDAGPADAVPAALGHLIGDAVPRALAGRNWLVPGGRAETRRLACERALRDAEDGYEQVRGPAGLFGRRGRTVDLPERLADLADALGAYRGCVAEALSEGGGDRLSAEQRSGLLQRGIDLPELPEASRSAVGPGLRAYTERLIAAGLPLRSVAARLGALSDRSAPAGSAARLARLDDICPERMPEELASPLPFGPDGPAFAHAAPVLLLAFLAGLWPGPGWVSGPLTGLGLALLTLLMLRRRPNRSPARPLDGGGSTRSGLRLVAGLAGGAAGGLAGTLLDPPVWAGAAALGLAVTGSVALVLRDWTAAVDDWWDRTDVRSAARSLHGIDGLLAETAVQDWLFADARYHCSDGARAVARLVRGLADTAEECLAAQDAGAAGARRSAGANGTAASAVSSGAAAGTADDPWDRAGWGDGDGHGDGHSHGVGDGHGGGPPRDGGPPTGRTAPWDGGAAADTPPPGAPADPPWLERERGDGGPALVPTLLGDLAGGATRILATRWAAVERDPAEAGRGSVRRPMTELLEEERAGLRRDGATSPPAFSAEPGERPGAAELLGVSSDRAGQLLGPDGGVDEAVPLCRAEHRRMLSREPTAVRQVRFAPEAMRRGAEPDLPRDGWHAAGEDIVWTPGGRHAGVLCLVPLRAEIVRTVRAEEGEPR
;
A
#
# COMPACT_ATOMS: atom_id res chain seq x y z
N MET A 1 4.44 -14.87 -30.18
CA MET A 1 5.59 -13.97 -29.91
C MET A 1 6.58 -14.75 -29.09
N SER A 2 7.70 -15.11 -29.70
CA SER A 2 8.76 -15.90 -29.06
C SER A 2 9.34 -15.11 -27.90
N THR A 3 9.06 -15.56 -26.68
CA THR A 3 9.82 -15.18 -25.49
C THR A 3 11.22 -15.75 -25.66
N GLU A 4 12.14 -14.96 -26.20
CA GLU A 4 13.57 -15.12 -25.90
C GLU A 4 13.70 -15.09 -24.38
N ARG A 5 13.81 -16.27 -23.78
CA ARG A 5 14.36 -16.40 -22.43
C ARG A 5 15.79 -15.85 -22.53
N ARG A 6 15.95 -14.56 -22.21
CA ARG A 6 17.28 -13.97 -21.99
C ARG A 6 17.97 -14.84 -20.95
N SER A 7 19.05 -15.47 -21.39
CA SER A 7 19.90 -16.31 -20.56
C SER A 7 20.26 -15.54 -19.31
N ALA A 8 20.01 -16.11 -18.13
CA ALA A 8 20.71 -15.69 -16.93
C ALA A 8 22.21 -15.65 -17.30
N ALA A 9 22.85 -14.51 -17.09
CA ALA A 9 24.23 -14.28 -17.52
C ALA A 9 25.11 -15.42 -16.97
N GLU A 10 25.85 -16.09 -17.86
CA GLU A 10 26.83 -17.10 -17.44
C GLU A 10 27.88 -16.42 -16.55
N PRO A 11 28.02 -16.80 -15.27
CA PRO A 11 28.98 -16.18 -14.38
C PRO A 11 30.41 -16.61 -14.77
N VAL A 12 31.33 -15.65 -14.81
CA VAL A 12 32.77 -15.92 -14.89
C VAL A 12 33.23 -16.52 -13.57
N VAL A 13 33.82 -17.71 -13.61
CA VAL A 13 34.30 -18.41 -12.41
C VAL A 13 35.71 -17.93 -12.07
N ARG A 14 35.85 -17.23 -10.95
CA ARG A 14 37.15 -16.82 -10.42
C ARG A 14 37.88 -17.98 -9.76
N VAL A 15 39.10 -18.24 -10.21
CA VAL A 15 40.03 -19.22 -9.67
C VAL A 15 41.30 -18.48 -9.24
N ASP A 16 41.82 -18.79 -8.07
CA ASP A 16 42.95 -18.08 -7.48
C ASP A 16 43.97 -19.12 -7.05
N LEU A 17 45.07 -19.20 -7.81
CA LEU A 17 46.17 -20.16 -7.65
C LEU A 17 47.36 -19.55 -6.90
N GLY A 18 47.37 -18.22 -6.71
CA GLY A 18 48.43 -17.51 -6.02
C GLY A 18 48.61 -17.89 -4.54
N HIS A 19 49.81 -17.61 -4.02
CA HIS A 19 50.26 -18.01 -2.68
C HIS A 19 49.57 -17.23 -1.54
N ARG A 20 48.29 -17.54 -1.26
CA ARG A 20 47.57 -16.99 -0.10
C ARG A 20 48.12 -17.55 1.22
N GLY A 21 48.69 -16.70 2.06
CA GLY A 21 48.86 -16.96 3.50
C GLY A 21 49.76 -18.15 3.89
N GLY A 22 50.72 -18.52 3.04
CA GLY A 22 51.77 -19.49 3.40
C GLY A 22 51.36 -20.98 3.38
N ARG A 23 50.24 -21.34 2.73
CA ARG A 23 49.97 -22.75 2.40
C ARG A 23 49.55 -22.90 0.94
N PRO A 24 50.23 -23.76 0.14
CA PRO A 24 49.78 -24.08 -1.21
C PRO A 24 48.37 -24.69 -1.15
N GLN A 25 47.48 -24.21 -2.02
CA GLN A 25 46.13 -24.79 -2.12
C GLN A 25 46.25 -26.23 -2.60
N THR A 26 45.67 -27.18 -1.85
CA THR A 26 45.70 -28.58 -2.30
C THR A 26 44.79 -28.75 -3.52
N PRO A 27 45.16 -29.60 -4.50
CA PRO A 27 44.35 -29.85 -5.69
C PRO A 27 42.89 -30.24 -5.39
N VAL A 28 42.64 -30.89 -4.25
CA VAL A 28 41.30 -31.30 -3.79
C VAL A 28 40.45 -30.10 -3.34
N ALA A 29 41.05 -29.11 -2.67
CA ALA A 29 40.33 -27.91 -2.21
C ALA A 29 39.94 -27.00 -3.39
N LEU A 30 40.83 -26.90 -4.38
CA LEU A 30 40.54 -26.21 -5.64
C LEU A 30 39.40 -26.90 -6.40
N GLU A 31 39.44 -28.22 -6.49
CA GLU A 31 38.43 -29.01 -7.21
C GLU A 31 37.04 -28.93 -6.53
N ALA A 32 36.98 -28.90 -5.20
CA ALA A 32 35.74 -28.67 -4.48
C ALA A 32 35.14 -27.28 -4.78
N ARG A 33 35.96 -26.22 -4.79
CA ARG A 33 35.53 -24.86 -5.12
C ARG A 33 35.08 -24.72 -6.57
N VAL A 34 35.82 -25.27 -7.52
CA VAL A 34 35.44 -25.26 -8.94
C VAL A 34 34.14 -26.03 -9.15
N ARG A 35 33.96 -27.20 -8.52
CA ARG A 35 32.72 -27.97 -8.60
C ARG A 35 31.52 -27.24 -7.99
N GLU A 36 31.71 -26.57 -6.84
CA GLU A 36 30.67 -25.76 -6.19
C GLU A 36 30.31 -24.52 -7.01
N ALA A 37 31.29 -23.88 -7.66
CA ALA A 37 31.04 -22.77 -8.58
C ALA A 37 30.27 -23.24 -9.82
N LEU A 38 30.68 -24.36 -10.43
CA LEU A 38 30.00 -24.93 -11.59
C LEU A 38 28.61 -25.46 -11.29
N ALA A 39 28.34 -25.94 -10.07
CA ALA A 39 27.00 -26.38 -9.65
C ALA A 39 25.99 -25.22 -9.58
N ARG A 40 26.46 -23.98 -9.46
CA ARG A 40 25.64 -22.76 -9.44
C ARG A 40 25.38 -22.19 -10.84
N THR A 41 26.00 -22.75 -11.88
CA THR A 41 25.92 -22.27 -13.27
C THR A 41 25.08 -23.23 -14.13
N PRO A 42 24.20 -22.75 -15.02
CA PRO A 42 23.48 -23.61 -15.95
C PRO A 42 24.45 -24.42 -16.82
N ALA A 43 24.18 -25.71 -17.04
CA ALA A 43 25.09 -26.63 -17.72
C ALA A 43 25.23 -26.43 -19.25
N ALA A 44 24.54 -25.45 -19.83
CA ALA A 44 24.41 -25.29 -21.28
C ALA A 44 25.18 -24.07 -21.79
N GLY A 45 26.51 -24.20 -21.92
CA GLY A 45 27.34 -23.22 -22.61
C GLY A 45 28.84 -23.35 -22.32
N THR A 46 29.64 -22.47 -22.93
CA THR A 46 31.10 -22.43 -22.78
C THR A 46 31.47 -21.83 -21.43
N ARG A 47 32.24 -22.56 -20.62
CA ARG A 47 32.60 -22.12 -19.26
C ARG A 47 33.67 -21.03 -19.32
N CYS A 48 33.47 -19.91 -18.64
CA CYS A 48 34.44 -18.81 -18.57
C CYS A 48 35.19 -18.85 -17.23
N PHE A 49 36.53 -18.99 -17.26
CA PHE A 49 37.38 -19.00 -16.07
C PHE A 49 38.35 -17.83 -16.08
N LEU A 50 38.33 -17.04 -14.99
CA LEU A 50 39.35 -16.03 -14.70
C LEU A 50 40.31 -16.61 -13.65
N VAL A 51 41.56 -16.86 -14.04
CA VAL A 51 42.58 -17.45 -13.17
C VAL A 51 43.56 -16.38 -12.71
N LEU A 52 43.79 -16.27 -11.41
CA LEU A 52 44.83 -15.43 -10.81
C LEU A 52 46.00 -16.31 -10.44
N ASP A 53 47.20 -15.97 -10.91
CA ASP A 53 48.40 -16.77 -10.64
C ASP A 53 49.66 -15.90 -10.51
N ASP A 54 50.68 -16.39 -9.80
CA ASP A 54 51.99 -15.75 -9.76
C ASP A 54 52.76 -16.11 -11.04
N ALA A 55 53.35 -15.11 -11.70
CA ALA A 55 54.12 -15.30 -12.93
C ALA A 55 55.30 -16.27 -12.76
N SER A 56 55.82 -16.41 -11.53
CA SER A 56 56.93 -17.31 -11.18
C SER A 56 56.47 -18.77 -11.01
N ASP A 57 55.21 -18.98 -10.64
CA ASP A 57 54.64 -20.29 -10.28
C ASP A 57 53.81 -20.92 -11.42
N LEU A 58 53.67 -20.24 -12.57
CA LEU A 58 52.86 -20.70 -13.72
C LEU A 58 53.21 -22.14 -14.16
N MET A 59 54.49 -22.51 -14.14
CA MET A 59 54.95 -23.84 -14.53
C MET A 59 54.56 -24.90 -13.50
N ASP A 60 54.63 -24.57 -12.21
CA ASP A 60 54.26 -25.47 -11.11
C ASP A 60 52.74 -25.74 -11.10
N HIS A 61 51.95 -24.81 -11.65
CA HIS A 61 50.50 -24.91 -11.72
C HIS A 61 49.94 -25.54 -13.00
N GLN A 62 50.78 -26.11 -13.90
CA GLN A 62 50.33 -26.74 -15.15
C GLN A 62 49.16 -27.73 -14.96
N VAL A 63 49.25 -28.61 -13.95
CA VAL A 63 48.22 -29.62 -13.67
C VAL A 63 46.87 -28.98 -13.30
N HIS A 64 46.87 -27.79 -12.69
CA HIS A 64 45.64 -27.06 -12.35
C HIS A 64 44.94 -26.52 -13.60
N TYR A 65 45.69 -26.00 -14.56
CA TYR A 65 45.16 -25.54 -15.85
C TYR A 65 44.57 -26.68 -16.69
N GLU A 66 45.26 -27.82 -16.77
CA GLU A 66 44.75 -29.02 -17.49
C GLU A 66 43.42 -29.50 -16.90
N ARG A 67 43.25 -29.42 -15.57
CA ARG A 67 42.00 -29.76 -14.91
C ARG A 67 40.86 -28.80 -15.26
N LEU A 68 41.12 -27.50 -15.40
CA LEU A 68 40.06 -26.55 -15.78
C LEU A 68 39.47 -26.90 -17.14
N TYR A 69 40.32 -27.25 -18.12
CA TYR A 69 39.88 -27.72 -19.44
C TYR A 69 39.21 -29.10 -19.41
N SER A 70 39.52 -29.95 -18.42
CA SER A 70 38.88 -31.27 -18.29
C SER A 70 37.37 -31.20 -17.96
N HIS A 71 36.87 -30.06 -17.47
CA HIS A 71 35.46 -29.91 -17.13
C HIS A 71 34.54 -29.81 -18.36
N GLY A 72 35.05 -29.44 -19.54
CA GLY A 72 34.31 -29.30 -20.81
C GLY A 72 34.84 -28.12 -21.64
N PRO A 73 34.13 -27.64 -22.69
CA PRO A 73 34.55 -26.46 -23.44
C PRO A 73 34.67 -25.26 -22.50
N ALA A 74 35.87 -24.70 -22.42
CA ALA A 74 36.25 -23.66 -21.47
C ALA A 74 37.07 -22.57 -22.15
N GLU A 75 36.72 -21.33 -21.85
CA GLU A 75 37.48 -20.12 -22.15
C GLU A 75 38.23 -19.71 -20.87
N VAL A 76 39.56 -19.58 -20.97
CA VAL A 76 40.42 -19.27 -19.81
C VAL A 76 41.17 -17.97 -20.08
N LEU A 77 41.03 -17.03 -19.14
CA LEU A 77 41.86 -15.82 -19.06
C LEU A 77 42.71 -15.90 -17.80
N CYS A 78 44.04 -15.92 -17.96
CA CYS A 78 45.00 -15.95 -16.87
C CYS A 78 45.56 -14.55 -16.61
N LEU A 79 45.36 -14.03 -15.39
CA LEU A 79 46.00 -12.84 -14.87
C LEU A 79 47.24 -13.26 -14.08
N ALA A 80 48.40 -13.26 -14.75
CA ALA A 80 49.69 -13.59 -14.14
C ALA A 80 50.30 -12.32 -13.55
N TYR A 81 50.47 -12.24 -12.24
CA TYR A 81 51.06 -11.06 -11.58
C TYR A 81 52.43 -11.38 -10.98
N GLY A 82 53.30 -10.36 -10.85
CA GLY A 82 54.65 -10.53 -10.33
C GLY A 82 55.69 -10.89 -11.40
N GLY A 83 56.81 -11.48 -10.98
CA GLY A 83 57.95 -11.72 -11.87
C GLY A 83 58.67 -10.43 -12.31
N ALA A 84 58.63 -9.38 -11.48
CA ALA A 84 59.21 -8.06 -11.79
C ALA A 84 60.74 -8.06 -11.98
N ASP A 85 61.43 -9.13 -11.62
CA ASP A 85 62.88 -9.27 -11.83
C ASP A 85 63.19 -10.18 -13.04
N SER A 86 62.15 -10.74 -13.68
CA SER A 86 62.24 -11.68 -14.81
C SER A 86 62.22 -10.95 -16.16
N ARG A 87 63.11 -11.36 -17.08
CA ARG A 87 63.19 -10.80 -18.45
C ARG A 87 62.46 -11.63 -19.50
N GLU A 88 61.99 -12.81 -19.13
CA GLU A 88 61.25 -13.75 -19.97
C GLU A 88 60.06 -14.29 -19.18
N LEU A 89 58.96 -14.61 -19.86
CA LEU A 89 57.79 -15.30 -19.28
C LEU A 89 57.77 -16.74 -19.77
N LEU A 90 57.84 -17.69 -18.83
CA LEU A 90 57.72 -19.11 -19.10
C LEU A 90 56.26 -19.52 -19.01
N LEU A 91 55.72 -20.05 -20.11
CA LEU A 91 54.34 -20.49 -20.20
C LEU A 91 54.24 -22.01 -20.33
N PRO A 92 53.43 -22.69 -19.49
CA PRO A 92 53.12 -24.08 -19.72
C PRO A 92 52.32 -24.23 -21.02
N HIS A 93 52.56 -25.31 -21.76
CA HIS A 93 51.95 -25.54 -23.08
C HIS A 93 50.41 -25.44 -23.08
N VAL A 94 49.76 -25.83 -21.98
CA VAL A 94 48.30 -25.76 -21.80
C VAL A 94 47.73 -24.32 -21.86
N LEU A 95 48.54 -23.31 -21.54
CA LEU A 95 48.13 -21.90 -21.61
C LEU A 95 48.22 -21.30 -23.02
N GLN A 96 48.72 -22.02 -24.03
CA GLN A 96 48.66 -21.55 -25.43
C GLN A 96 47.22 -21.43 -25.95
N ALA A 97 46.28 -22.16 -25.37
CA ALA A 97 44.85 -22.06 -25.68
C ALA A 97 44.11 -21.02 -24.81
N ALA A 98 44.81 -20.39 -23.86
CA ALA A 98 44.28 -19.35 -22.97
C ALA A 98 44.75 -17.96 -23.40
N GLY A 99 44.02 -16.92 -23.00
CA GLY A 99 44.55 -15.56 -23.01
C GLY A 99 45.36 -15.30 -21.75
N VAL A 100 46.56 -14.72 -21.85
CA VAL A 100 47.41 -14.40 -20.69
C VAL A 100 47.66 -12.89 -20.61
N LEU A 101 47.29 -12.30 -19.47
CA LEU A 101 47.63 -10.94 -19.08
C LEU A 101 48.77 -10.99 -18.05
N TRP A 102 49.94 -10.51 -18.42
CA TRP A 102 51.08 -10.44 -17.50
C TRP A 102 51.21 -9.04 -16.89
N ILE A 103 51.15 -8.95 -15.56
CA ILE A 103 51.32 -7.73 -14.78
C ILE A 103 52.61 -7.83 -13.94
N PRO A 104 53.77 -7.40 -14.48
CA PRO A 104 55.02 -7.36 -13.72
C PRO A 104 54.96 -6.46 -12.50
N ASP A 105 54.27 -5.32 -12.59
CA ASP A 105 54.20 -4.34 -11.50
C ASP A 105 52.88 -3.54 -11.53
N ALA A 106 52.01 -3.78 -10.55
CA ALA A 106 50.70 -3.14 -10.44
C ALA A 106 50.76 -1.66 -9.98
N PHE A 107 51.91 -1.21 -9.45
CA PHE A 107 52.15 0.17 -9.00
C PHE A 107 53.07 0.95 -9.95
N ALA A 108 53.33 0.40 -11.16
CA ALA A 108 54.19 1.03 -12.15
C ALA A 108 53.75 2.49 -12.43
N GLY A 109 54.68 3.43 -12.24
CA GLY A 109 54.43 4.87 -12.41
C GLY A 109 54.23 5.66 -11.12
N ALA A 110 54.20 5.02 -9.94
CA ALA A 110 54.13 5.70 -8.64
C ALA A 110 55.45 6.37 -8.20
N ASP A 111 56.53 6.24 -8.97
CA ASP A 111 57.85 6.80 -8.67
C ASP A 111 57.91 8.32 -8.94
N GLY A 112 57.36 9.09 -7.99
CA GLY A 112 57.65 10.51 -7.86
C GLY A 112 58.98 10.73 -7.16
N THR A 113 59.99 11.16 -7.93
CA THR A 113 61.29 11.74 -7.51
C THR A 113 62.47 10.76 -7.43
N GLU A 114 63.08 10.46 -8.58
CA GLU A 114 64.50 10.10 -8.59
C GLU A 114 65.35 11.29 -8.09
N PRO A 115 66.28 11.10 -7.14
CA PRO A 115 67.30 12.08 -6.85
C PRO A 115 68.32 12.08 -8.00
N GLY A 116 68.39 13.20 -8.73
CA GLY A 116 69.25 13.36 -9.90
C GLY A 116 70.73 13.06 -9.63
N PRO A 117 71.49 12.65 -10.67
CA PRO A 117 72.89 12.29 -10.51
C PRO A 117 73.78 13.54 -10.53
N GLY A 118 74.49 13.74 -9.42
CA GLY A 118 75.78 14.43 -9.41
C GLY A 118 75.76 15.91 -9.01
N GLU A 119 76.37 16.20 -7.86
CA GLU A 119 77.58 17.04 -7.85
C GLU A 119 78.34 16.78 -6.54
N GLY A 120 79.58 16.31 -6.68
CA GLY A 120 80.45 16.02 -5.56
C GLY A 120 81.12 17.27 -5.03
N ARG A 121 81.13 17.44 -3.70
CA ARG A 121 82.28 17.98 -2.96
C ARG A 121 82.13 17.85 -1.44
N GLY A 122 83.07 17.13 -0.84
CA GLY A 122 83.68 17.53 0.43
C GLY A 122 83.14 16.91 1.73
N GLY A 123 83.88 15.93 2.25
CA GLY A 123 84.40 16.03 3.62
C GLY A 123 83.58 15.43 4.76
N GLY A 124 83.95 14.20 5.15
CA GLY A 124 84.24 13.84 6.55
C GLY A 124 83.07 13.60 7.51
N GLY A 125 83.00 12.39 8.07
CA GLY A 125 82.34 12.15 9.35
C GLY A 125 81.55 10.86 9.40
N ALA A 126 82.22 9.77 9.78
CA ALA A 126 81.55 8.57 10.23
C ALA A 126 80.67 8.87 11.45
N ARG A 127 79.35 8.67 11.34
CA ARG A 127 78.47 8.39 12.48
C ARG A 127 77.39 7.40 12.07
N ARG A 128 77.58 6.17 12.55
CA ARG A 128 76.60 5.09 12.61
C ARG A 128 75.50 5.54 13.57
N GLY A 129 74.30 5.75 13.03
CA GLY A 129 73.09 6.02 13.78
C GLY A 129 71.91 5.49 12.98
N ASP A 130 71.36 4.37 13.43
CA ASP A 130 70.08 3.83 12.97
C ASP A 130 68.98 4.87 13.27
N GLY A 131 68.49 5.53 12.23
CA GLY A 131 67.25 6.29 12.23
C GLY A 131 66.32 5.69 11.16
N PRO A 132 65.00 5.64 11.38
CA PRO A 132 64.05 5.07 10.44
C PRO A 132 63.83 6.04 9.27
N GLY A 133 64.82 6.15 8.39
CA GLY A 133 64.64 6.69 7.05
C GLY A 133 63.89 5.66 6.23
N GLY A 134 62.59 5.86 6.06
CA GLY A 134 61.71 5.01 5.26
C GLY A 134 62.21 4.91 3.82
N ARG A 135 63.00 3.88 3.54
CA ARG A 135 62.95 3.24 2.22
C ARG A 135 61.51 2.78 2.05
N ILE A 136 60.81 3.31 1.06
CA ILE A 136 59.53 2.76 0.62
C ILE A 136 59.83 1.30 0.29
N GLY A 137 59.47 0.40 1.21
CA GLY A 137 59.68 -1.03 1.05
C GLY A 137 58.86 -1.51 -0.13
N LYS A 138 59.28 -2.62 -0.77
CA LYS A 138 58.43 -3.32 -1.75
C LYS A 138 57.03 -3.46 -1.13
N PRO A 139 55.95 -3.07 -1.83
CA PRO A 139 54.60 -3.21 -1.30
C PRO A 139 54.37 -4.67 -0.91
N GLY A 140 53.77 -4.89 0.26
CA GLY A 140 53.42 -6.23 0.71
C GLY A 140 52.41 -6.90 -0.22
N PRO A 141 52.29 -8.23 -0.20
CA PRO A 141 51.35 -8.96 -1.05
C PRO A 141 49.89 -8.48 -0.89
N GLU A 142 49.50 -8.08 0.32
CA GLU A 142 48.16 -7.54 0.59
C GLU A 142 47.87 -6.22 -0.14
N ALA A 143 48.88 -5.36 -0.32
CA ALA A 143 48.74 -4.11 -1.05
C ALA A 143 48.63 -4.34 -2.57
N VAL A 144 49.33 -5.35 -3.10
CA VAL A 144 49.20 -5.77 -4.51
C VAL A 144 47.81 -6.36 -4.77
N ASP A 145 47.31 -7.19 -3.86
CA ASP A 145 45.96 -7.75 -3.93
C ASP A 145 44.87 -6.67 -3.89
N GLU A 146 45.07 -5.63 -3.07
CA GLU A 146 44.17 -4.48 -3.00
C GLU A 146 44.21 -3.64 -4.28
N ALA A 147 45.40 -3.41 -4.84
CA ALA A 147 45.58 -2.69 -6.10
C ALA A 147 44.97 -3.45 -7.28
N LEU A 148 45.09 -4.79 -7.34
CA LEU A 148 44.54 -5.60 -8.44
C LEU A 148 43.05 -5.89 -8.32
N ARG A 149 42.43 -5.64 -7.15
CA ARG A 149 41.01 -5.93 -6.91
C ARG A 149 40.08 -5.31 -7.96
N PRO A 150 40.21 -4.03 -8.35
CA PRO A 150 39.36 -3.42 -9.38
C PRO A 150 39.52 -4.08 -10.76
N MET A 151 40.76 -4.48 -11.11
CA MET A 151 41.04 -5.20 -12.36
C MET A 151 40.38 -6.58 -12.37
N VAL A 152 40.46 -7.30 -11.24
CA VAL A 152 39.84 -8.62 -11.09
C VAL A 152 38.32 -8.53 -11.17
N GLU A 153 37.72 -7.52 -10.54
CA GLU A 153 36.28 -7.26 -10.62
C GLU A 153 35.85 -6.91 -12.03
N LEU A 154 36.59 -6.03 -12.71
CA LEU A 154 36.36 -5.68 -14.11
C LEU A 154 36.41 -6.90 -15.04
N LEU A 155 37.44 -7.74 -14.91
CA LEU A 155 37.59 -8.96 -15.73
C LEU A 155 36.62 -10.08 -15.34
N SER A 156 35.93 -9.96 -14.20
CA SER A 156 34.87 -10.89 -13.81
C SER A 156 33.54 -10.57 -14.52
N GLU A 157 33.40 -9.38 -15.12
CA GLU A 157 32.25 -9.04 -15.96
C GLU A 157 32.33 -9.76 -17.31
N LEU A 158 31.30 -10.56 -17.64
CA LEU A 158 31.33 -11.44 -18.81
C LEU A 158 31.57 -10.69 -20.13
N SER A 159 30.97 -9.51 -20.30
CA SER A 159 31.14 -8.70 -21.52
C SER A 159 32.59 -8.24 -21.68
N VAL A 160 33.24 -7.83 -20.59
CA VAL A 160 34.64 -7.39 -20.61
C VAL A 160 35.57 -8.58 -20.76
N PHE A 161 35.32 -9.67 -20.02
CA PHE A 161 36.06 -10.93 -20.15
C PHE A 161 36.14 -11.38 -21.61
N ARG A 162 34.99 -11.45 -22.31
CA ARG A 162 34.93 -11.88 -23.71
C ARG A 162 35.61 -10.89 -24.66
N ALA A 163 35.45 -9.59 -24.43
CA ALA A 163 36.11 -8.56 -25.24
C ALA A 163 37.64 -8.61 -25.10
N VAL A 164 38.15 -8.78 -23.87
CA VAL A 164 39.57 -8.94 -23.60
C VAL A 164 40.10 -10.23 -24.20
N LEU A 165 39.39 -11.35 -24.05
CA LEU A 165 39.80 -12.63 -24.63
C LEU A 165 39.84 -12.57 -26.16
N GLY A 166 38.84 -11.94 -26.79
CA GLY A 166 38.82 -11.68 -28.23
C GLY A 166 40.00 -10.80 -28.68
N GLY A 167 40.29 -9.73 -27.94
CA GLY A 167 41.45 -8.87 -28.20
C GLY A 167 42.79 -9.59 -28.07
N ILE A 168 42.96 -10.43 -27.04
CA ILE A 168 44.19 -11.22 -26.82
C ILE A 168 44.36 -12.29 -27.90
N ALA A 169 43.27 -12.89 -28.41
CA ALA A 169 43.33 -13.91 -29.46
C ALA A 169 43.97 -13.38 -30.76
N GLU A 170 43.92 -12.06 -30.99
CA GLU A 170 44.59 -11.41 -32.13
C GLU A 170 46.04 -11.01 -31.84
N VAL A 171 46.48 -11.08 -30.59
CA VAL A 171 47.84 -10.74 -30.15
C VAL A 171 48.78 -11.93 -30.40
N PRO A 172 49.99 -11.71 -30.94
CA PRO A 172 50.99 -12.76 -31.09
C PRO A 172 51.24 -13.52 -29.78
N HIS A 173 51.22 -14.86 -29.85
CA HIS A 173 51.39 -15.78 -28.71
C HIS A 173 50.30 -15.72 -27.63
N GLY A 174 49.22 -14.93 -27.80
CA GLY A 174 48.11 -14.85 -26.84
C GLY A 174 48.50 -14.23 -25.49
N VAL A 175 49.59 -13.44 -25.46
CA VAL A 175 50.13 -12.86 -24.22
C VAL A 175 50.33 -11.37 -24.38
N ALA A 176 49.76 -10.60 -23.47
CA ALA A 176 49.86 -9.15 -23.46
C ALA A 176 50.17 -8.60 -22.07
N VAL A 177 50.83 -7.44 -22.03
CA VAL A 177 50.92 -6.61 -20.83
C VAL A 177 49.81 -5.57 -20.91
N PRO A 178 48.91 -5.49 -19.91
CA PRO A 178 47.87 -4.48 -19.90
C PRO A 178 48.44 -3.10 -19.58
N ALA A 179 48.02 -2.10 -20.35
CA ALA A 179 48.08 -0.69 -19.98
C ALA A 179 46.66 -0.22 -19.69
N ALA A 180 46.44 0.36 -18.52
CA ALA A 180 45.10 0.64 -18.02
C ALA A 180 44.95 2.11 -17.62
N ARG A 181 43.76 2.65 -17.88
CA ARG A 181 43.25 3.84 -17.20
C ARG A 181 41.80 3.59 -16.87
N VAL A 182 41.49 3.50 -15.58
CA VAL A 182 40.19 3.08 -15.07
C VAL A 182 39.67 4.12 -14.10
N LEU A 183 38.44 4.56 -14.34
CA LEU A 183 37.68 5.42 -13.44
C LEU A 183 36.63 4.56 -12.70
N GLU A 184 36.78 4.49 -11.38
CA GLU A 184 35.84 3.83 -10.48
C GLU A 184 34.87 4.84 -9.91
N HIS A 185 33.58 4.66 -10.19
CA HIS A 185 32.50 5.47 -9.66
C HIS A 185 31.74 4.68 -8.61
N ASP A 186 31.82 5.10 -7.35
CA ASP A 186 31.13 4.42 -6.26
C ASP A 186 30.53 5.43 -5.27
N LEU A 187 29.69 4.94 -4.37
CA LEU A 187 29.22 5.69 -3.23
C LEU A 187 30.25 5.66 -2.10
N THR A 188 30.28 6.71 -1.28
CA THR A 188 30.94 6.64 0.03
C THR A 188 30.29 5.54 0.90
N GLU A 189 31.05 4.88 1.77
CA GLU A 189 30.48 3.82 2.63
C GLU A 189 29.42 4.39 3.58
N GLU A 190 29.58 5.65 3.98
CA GLU A 190 28.62 6.44 4.73
C GLU A 190 27.34 6.70 3.92
N ALA A 191 27.44 7.03 2.62
CA ALA A 191 26.28 7.18 1.74
C ALA A 191 25.54 5.85 1.55
N LYS A 192 26.25 4.73 1.31
CA LYS A 192 25.65 3.39 1.23
C LYS A 192 24.90 3.04 2.52
N ALA A 193 25.52 3.27 3.68
CA ALA A 193 24.91 2.97 4.97
C ALA A 193 23.69 3.86 5.26
N ARG A 194 23.75 5.16 4.94
CA ARG A 194 22.62 6.09 5.10
C ARG A 194 21.47 5.73 4.16
N ALA A 195 21.73 5.55 2.87
CA ALA A 195 20.72 5.23 1.87
C ALA A 195 20.03 3.90 2.19
N TRP A 196 20.79 2.88 2.61
CA TRP A 196 20.22 1.60 3.05
C TRP A 196 19.31 1.76 4.27
N ARG A 197 19.75 2.51 5.29
CA ARG A 197 18.94 2.76 6.49
C ARG A 197 17.65 3.49 6.13
N GLN A 198 17.76 4.58 5.37
CA GLN A 198 16.62 5.40 4.97
C GLN A 198 15.61 4.60 4.12
N ALA A 199 16.08 3.79 3.16
CA ALA A 199 15.21 2.95 2.36
C ALA A 199 14.45 1.91 3.21
N LEU A 200 15.10 1.32 4.23
CA LEU A 200 14.42 0.39 5.15
C LEU A 200 13.43 1.10 6.09
N GLU A 201 13.77 2.28 6.59
CA GLU A 201 12.87 3.10 7.41
C GLU A 201 11.63 3.53 6.62
N GLU A 202 11.79 3.95 5.36
CA GLU A 202 10.70 4.31 4.45
C GLU A 202 9.86 3.09 4.04
N LEU A 203 10.50 1.94 3.76
CA LEU A 203 9.80 0.69 3.41
C LEU A 203 8.94 0.17 4.56
N THR A 204 9.47 0.17 5.78
CA THR A 204 8.74 -0.30 6.96
C THR A 204 7.67 0.71 7.37
N GLY A 205 8.07 1.97 7.51
CA GLY A 205 7.25 3.11 7.92
C GLY A 205 6.51 2.90 9.24
N GLN A 206 5.64 3.84 9.58
CA GLN A 206 4.75 3.74 10.74
C GLN A 206 3.37 3.22 10.33
N ASP A 207 2.65 2.67 11.31
CA ASP A 207 1.21 2.37 11.17
C ASP A 207 0.43 3.70 11.18
N VAL A 208 0.24 4.31 10.01
CA VAL A 208 -0.61 5.49 9.87
C VAL A 208 -2.08 5.04 9.89
N PRO A 209 -2.96 5.68 10.69
CA PRO A 209 -4.38 5.38 10.68
C PRO A 209 -4.93 5.41 9.25
N PRO A 210 -5.59 4.34 8.78
CA PRO A 210 -6.09 4.32 7.42
C PRO A 210 -7.19 5.38 7.25
N PRO A 211 -7.21 6.14 6.13
CA PRO A 211 -8.35 6.98 5.81
C PRO A 211 -9.62 6.12 5.66
N ALA A 212 -10.80 6.74 5.77
CA ALA A 212 -12.06 6.04 5.58
C ALA A 212 -12.05 5.30 4.23
N LEU A 213 -12.24 3.98 4.25
CA LEU A 213 -12.23 3.15 3.04
C LEU A 213 -13.30 3.65 2.06
N ALA A 214 -12.84 4.22 0.95
CA ALA A 214 -13.66 4.65 -0.17
C ALA A 214 -13.60 3.62 -1.30
N VAL A 215 -14.73 3.39 -1.96
CA VAL A 215 -14.81 2.50 -3.13
C VAL A 215 -14.52 3.32 -4.39
N GLU A 216 -13.76 2.75 -5.33
CA GLU A 216 -13.51 3.37 -6.63
C GLU A 216 -14.82 3.84 -7.30
N GLY A 217 -14.86 5.11 -7.71
CA GLY A 217 -16.01 5.70 -8.40
C GLY A 217 -17.18 6.10 -7.49
N ALA A 218 -17.04 6.03 -6.16
CA ALA A 218 -18.04 6.55 -5.24
C ALA A 218 -18.10 8.10 -5.32
N PRO A 219 -19.28 8.71 -5.53
CA PRO A 219 -19.40 10.17 -5.59
C PRO A 219 -19.11 10.80 -4.22
N GLY A 220 -18.17 11.75 -4.19
CA GLY A 220 -17.83 12.54 -2.99
C GLY A 220 -16.71 11.96 -2.12
N SER A 221 -15.94 10.96 -2.57
CA SER A 221 -14.74 10.53 -1.85
C SER A 221 -13.50 11.33 -2.27
N ASP A 222 -12.86 12.00 -1.31
CA ASP A 222 -11.55 12.65 -1.49
C ASP A 222 -10.37 11.67 -1.47
N ALA A 223 -10.63 10.36 -1.43
CA ALA A 223 -9.59 9.33 -1.48
C ALA A 223 -8.90 9.34 -2.85
N GLY A 224 -7.57 9.43 -2.85
CA GLY A 224 -6.79 9.33 -4.08
C GLY A 224 -7.02 7.97 -4.78
N PRO A 225 -6.82 7.89 -6.11
CA PRO A 225 -7.06 6.67 -6.90
C PRO A 225 -6.22 5.46 -6.47
N ALA A 226 -5.14 5.69 -5.71
CA ALA A 226 -4.30 4.66 -5.13
C ALA A 226 -4.86 4.04 -3.83
N ASP A 227 -5.64 4.81 -3.06
CA ASP A 227 -6.24 4.38 -1.78
C ASP A 227 -7.66 3.81 -1.95
N ALA A 228 -8.25 3.93 -3.14
CA ALA A 228 -9.60 3.47 -3.41
C ALA A 228 -9.66 1.93 -3.50
N VAL A 229 -10.66 1.35 -2.84
CA VAL A 229 -10.91 -0.09 -2.88
C VAL A 229 -11.49 -0.46 -4.25
N PRO A 230 -10.93 -1.50 -4.93
CA PRO A 230 -11.43 -1.96 -6.22
C PRO A 230 -12.93 -2.24 -6.20
N ALA A 231 -13.62 -1.90 -7.29
CA ALA A 231 -15.07 -2.11 -7.42
C ALA A 231 -15.50 -3.57 -7.12
N ALA A 232 -14.66 -4.55 -7.48
CA ALA A 232 -14.88 -5.97 -7.18
C ALA A 232 -14.99 -6.28 -5.68
N LEU A 233 -14.27 -5.53 -4.83
CA LEU A 233 -14.34 -5.65 -3.37
C LEU A 233 -15.35 -4.67 -2.76
N GLY A 234 -15.71 -3.59 -3.47
CA GLY A 234 -16.60 -2.54 -2.99
C GLY A 234 -17.99 -3.04 -2.58
N HIS A 235 -18.52 -4.06 -3.28
CA HIS A 235 -19.81 -4.67 -2.95
C HIS A 235 -19.81 -5.43 -1.61
N LEU A 236 -18.65 -5.84 -1.11
CA LEU A 236 -18.50 -6.60 0.14
C LEU A 236 -18.38 -5.70 1.38
N ILE A 237 -18.20 -4.39 1.17
CA ILE A 237 -17.86 -3.41 2.22
C ILE A 237 -19.02 -2.46 2.50
N GLY A 238 -19.87 -2.20 1.49
CA GLY A 238 -20.99 -1.28 1.61
C GLY A 238 -22.22 -1.92 2.26
N ASP A 239 -22.94 -1.15 3.08
CA ASP A 239 -24.22 -1.55 3.68
C ASP A 239 -25.38 -1.53 2.66
N ALA A 240 -25.14 -0.98 1.46
CA ALA A 240 -26.16 -0.85 0.43
C ALA A 240 -26.30 -2.12 -0.41
N VAL A 241 -27.54 -2.52 -0.68
CA VAL A 241 -27.86 -3.56 -1.65
C VAL A 241 -27.41 -3.10 -3.04
N PRO A 242 -26.59 -3.89 -3.78
CA PRO A 242 -26.20 -3.55 -5.14
C PRO A 242 -27.43 -3.27 -6.02
N ARG A 243 -27.36 -2.27 -6.90
CA ARG A 243 -28.50 -1.88 -7.78
C ARG A 243 -29.03 -3.05 -8.62
N ALA A 244 -28.17 -3.99 -9.01
CA ALA A 244 -28.56 -5.20 -9.74
C ALA A 244 -29.45 -6.15 -8.93
N LEU A 245 -29.42 -6.06 -7.60
CA LEU A 245 -30.21 -6.86 -6.66
C LEU A 245 -31.36 -6.06 -6.03
N ALA A 246 -31.43 -4.76 -6.28
CA ALA A 246 -32.51 -3.91 -5.81
C ALA A 246 -33.83 -4.31 -6.49
N GLY A 247 -34.87 -4.59 -5.69
CA GLY A 247 -36.18 -5.00 -6.20
C GLY A 247 -36.32 -6.48 -6.55
N ARG A 248 -35.31 -7.32 -6.25
CA ARG A 248 -35.45 -8.78 -6.39
C ARG A 248 -36.36 -9.34 -5.28
N ASN A 249 -37.23 -10.27 -5.65
CA ASN A 249 -38.02 -11.03 -4.68
C ASN A 249 -37.16 -12.16 -4.09
N TRP A 250 -36.91 -12.07 -2.78
CA TRP A 250 -36.19 -13.10 -2.00
C TRP A 250 -37.12 -14.22 -1.50
N LEU A 251 -38.42 -14.02 -1.61
CA LEU A 251 -39.44 -14.94 -1.16
C LEU A 251 -39.85 -15.87 -2.30
N VAL A 252 -39.94 -17.17 -1.99
CA VAL A 252 -40.39 -18.20 -2.91
C VAL A 252 -41.90 -18.08 -3.11
N PRO A 253 -42.41 -18.01 -4.36
CA PRO A 253 -43.83 -18.05 -4.67
C PRO A 253 -44.56 -19.19 -3.97
N GLY A 254 -45.51 -18.84 -3.09
CA GLY A 254 -46.28 -19.81 -2.30
C GLY A 254 -45.53 -20.43 -1.11
N GLY A 255 -44.32 -19.99 -0.83
CA GLY A 255 -43.55 -20.36 0.36
C GLY A 255 -44.18 -19.85 1.66
N ARG A 256 -43.70 -20.36 2.80
CA ARG A 256 -44.24 -20.01 4.12
C ARG A 256 -44.11 -18.51 4.41
N ALA A 257 -42.94 -17.91 4.19
CA ALA A 257 -42.71 -16.48 4.42
C ALA A 257 -43.58 -15.59 3.49
N GLU A 258 -43.68 -15.92 2.20
CA GLU A 258 -44.56 -15.17 1.28
C GLU A 258 -46.03 -15.29 1.66
N THR A 259 -46.48 -16.49 2.05
CA THR A 259 -47.86 -16.72 2.49
C THR A 259 -48.19 -15.87 3.71
N ARG A 260 -47.27 -15.75 4.67
CA ARG A 260 -47.44 -14.90 5.86
C ARG A 260 -47.43 -13.41 5.51
N ARG A 261 -46.53 -12.98 4.63
CA ARG A 261 -46.48 -11.59 4.12
C ARG A 261 -47.77 -11.21 3.39
N LEU A 262 -48.24 -12.04 2.47
CA LEU A 262 -49.48 -11.83 1.74
C LEU A 262 -50.72 -11.89 2.65
N ALA A 263 -50.71 -12.71 3.71
CA ALA A 263 -51.76 -12.70 4.71
C ALA A 263 -51.79 -11.38 5.49
N CYS A 264 -50.63 -10.84 5.85
CA CYS A 264 -50.52 -9.53 6.49
C CYS A 264 -51.00 -8.40 5.58
N GLU A 265 -50.59 -8.38 4.30
CA GLU A 265 -51.09 -7.38 3.34
C GLU A 265 -52.60 -7.47 3.11
N ARG A 266 -53.15 -8.69 3.06
CA ARG A 266 -54.60 -8.90 2.92
C ARG A 266 -55.32 -8.40 4.16
N ALA A 267 -54.87 -8.77 5.36
CA ALA A 267 -55.46 -8.29 6.61
C ALA A 267 -55.38 -6.76 6.74
N LEU A 268 -54.28 -6.14 6.28
CA LEU A 268 -54.13 -4.69 6.24
C LEU A 268 -55.16 -4.05 5.29
N ARG A 269 -55.27 -4.56 4.06
CA ARG A 269 -56.27 -4.11 3.08
C ARG A 269 -57.69 -4.33 3.58
N ASP A 270 -57.97 -5.47 4.21
CA ASP A 270 -59.26 -5.78 4.80
C ASP A 270 -59.60 -4.81 5.94
N ALA A 271 -58.63 -4.43 6.79
CA ALA A 271 -58.82 -3.43 7.82
C ALA A 271 -59.10 -2.04 7.23
N GLU A 272 -58.34 -1.61 6.22
CA GLU A 272 -58.52 -0.34 5.50
C GLU A 272 -59.88 -0.27 4.78
N ASP A 273 -60.26 -1.33 4.06
CA ASP A 273 -61.56 -1.45 3.40
C ASP A 273 -62.70 -1.46 4.42
N GLY A 274 -62.49 -2.07 5.59
CA GLY A 274 -63.42 -2.04 6.71
C GLY A 274 -63.60 -0.63 7.26
N TYR A 275 -62.51 0.11 7.40
CA TYR A 275 -62.51 1.51 7.83
C TYR A 275 -63.29 2.38 6.85
N GLU A 276 -63.00 2.31 5.54
CA GLU A 276 -63.71 3.11 4.53
C GLU A 276 -65.20 2.76 4.43
N GLN A 277 -65.59 1.50 4.72
CA GLN A 277 -67.01 1.11 4.77
C GLN A 277 -67.75 1.65 6.00
N VAL A 278 -67.03 1.83 7.12
CA VAL A 278 -67.57 2.40 8.36
C VAL A 278 -67.53 3.94 8.33
N ARG A 279 -66.58 4.51 7.59
CA ARG A 279 -66.45 5.95 7.33
C ARG A 279 -67.63 6.44 6.49
N GLY A 280 -68.37 7.41 7.03
CA GLY A 280 -69.47 8.09 6.30
C GLY A 280 -70.89 7.57 6.58
N PRO A 281 -71.88 7.98 5.75
CA PRO A 281 -73.30 7.79 6.05
C PRO A 281 -73.75 6.32 6.00
N ALA A 282 -73.08 5.50 5.18
CA ALA A 282 -73.36 4.07 5.08
C ALA A 282 -72.98 3.29 6.35
N GLY A 283 -71.94 3.74 7.08
CA GLY A 283 -71.58 3.20 8.39
C GLY A 283 -72.63 3.49 9.46
N LEU A 284 -73.05 4.76 9.54
CA LEU A 284 -73.99 5.21 10.57
C LEU A 284 -75.43 4.77 10.33
N PHE A 285 -75.91 4.76 9.08
CA PHE A 285 -77.31 4.48 8.76
C PHE A 285 -77.51 3.16 8.00
N GLY A 286 -76.51 2.70 7.24
CA GLY A 286 -76.61 1.51 6.39
C GLY A 286 -76.61 0.19 7.15
N ARG A 287 -77.01 -0.89 6.46
CA ARG A 287 -76.92 -2.27 6.95
C ARG A 287 -75.52 -2.87 6.80
N ARG A 288 -74.77 -2.48 5.76
CA ARG A 288 -73.40 -2.98 5.50
C ARG A 288 -72.41 -2.59 6.60
N GLY A 289 -72.45 -1.35 7.08
CA GLY A 289 -71.61 -0.93 8.20
C GLY A 289 -71.92 -1.61 9.54
N ARG A 290 -73.10 -2.26 9.67
CA ARG A 290 -73.48 -3.02 10.87
C ARG A 290 -72.80 -4.39 10.96
N THR A 291 -72.32 -4.92 9.83
CA THR A 291 -71.73 -6.26 9.74
C THR A 291 -70.21 -6.24 9.68
N VAL A 292 -69.58 -5.07 9.62
CA VAL A 292 -68.12 -4.94 9.61
C VAL A 292 -67.62 -5.00 11.07
N ASP A 293 -66.88 -6.05 11.40
CA ASP A 293 -66.18 -6.19 12.69
C ASP A 293 -64.73 -5.67 12.52
N LEU A 294 -64.51 -4.40 12.85
CA LEU A 294 -63.18 -3.78 12.78
C LEU A 294 -62.20 -4.34 13.83
N PRO A 295 -62.59 -4.55 15.10
CA PRO A 295 -61.73 -5.18 16.11
C PRO A 295 -61.24 -6.56 15.70
N GLU A 296 -62.10 -7.40 15.10
CA GLU A 296 -61.69 -8.70 14.59
C GLU A 296 -60.67 -8.57 13.45
N ARG A 297 -60.89 -7.66 12.49
CA ARG A 297 -59.93 -7.40 11.40
C ARG A 297 -58.59 -6.86 11.91
N LEU A 298 -58.58 -6.04 12.95
CA LEU A 298 -57.36 -5.54 13.59
C LEU A 298 -56.63 -6.64 14.36
N ALA A 299 -57.36 -7.55 15.00
CA ALA A 299 -56.78 -8.75 15.62
C ALA A 299 -56.19 -9.69 14.56
N ASP A 300 -56.88 -9.91 13.43
CA ASP A 300 -56.37 -10.70 12.31
C ASP A 300 -55.09 -10.08 11.71
N LEU A 301 -55.04 -8.74 11.60
CA LEU A 301 -53.85 -8.00 11.18
C LEU A 301 -52.70 -8.16 12.17
N ALA A 302 -52.97 -8.03 13.47
CA ALA A 302 -51.99 -8.24 14.53
C ALA A 302 -51.41 -9.66 14.50
N ASP A 303 -52.27 -10.68 14.40
CA ASP A 303 -51.86 -12.09 14.31
C ASP A 303 -51.04 -12.36 13.04
N ALA A 304 -51.46 -11.80 11.89
CA ALA A 304 -50.73 -11.93 10.63
C ALA A 304 -49.36 -11.25 10.67
N LEU A 305 -49.28 -10.04 11.23
CA LEU A 305 -48.03 -9.30 11.40
C LEU A 305 -47.08 -10.00 12.39
N GLY A 306 -47.59 -10.43 13.54
CA GLY A 306 -46.84 -11.19 14.54
C GLY A 306 -46.29 -12.50 13.98
N ALA A 307 -47.09 -13.22 13.17
CA ALA A 307 -46.65 -14.43 12.52
C ALA A 307 -45.60 -14.19 11.42
N TYR A 308 -45.69 -13.07 10.68
CA TYR A 308 -44.65 -12.70 9.72
C TYR A 308 -43.35 -12.32 10.41
N ARG A 309 -43.41 -11.46 11.44
CA ARG A 309 -42.26 -11.10 12.30
C ARG A 309 -41.59 -12.35 12.87
N GLY A 310 -42.37 -13.27 13.46
CA GLY A 310 -41.85 -14.52 14.03
C GLY A 310 -41.14 -15.39 12.98
N CYS A 311 -41.71 -15.48 11.77
CA CYS A 311 -41.07 -16.21 10.66
C CYS A 311 -39.72 -15.60 10.25
N VAL A 312 -39.61 -14.26 10.23
CA VAL A 312 -38.35 -13.56 9.93
C VAL A 312 -37.35 -13.69 11.08
N ALA A 313 -37.79 -13.56 12.34
CA ALA A 313 -36.92 -13.75 13.51
C ALA A 313 -36.32 -15.17 13.57
N GLU A 314 -37.11 -16.20 13.25
CA GLU A 314 -36.62 -17.57 13.11
C GLU A 314 -35.60 -17.71 11.98
N ALA A 315 -35.85 -17.10 10.81
CA ALA A 315 -34.91 -17.12 9.68
C ALA A 315 -33.59 -16.39 10.02
N LEU A 316 -33.64 -15.24 10.69
CA LEU A 316 -32.47 -14.50 11.16
C LEU A 316 -31.64 -15.31 12.17
N SER A 317 -32.31 -16.07 13.04
CA SER A 317 -31.65 -16.92 14.05
C SER A 317 -31.01 -18.16 13.42
N GLU A 318 -31.71 -18.82 12.48
CA GLU A 318 -31.23 -20.04 11.81
C GLU A 318 -30.09 -19.76 10.82
N GLY A 319 -30.15 -18.63 10.11
CA GLY A 319 -29.07 -18.14 9.27
C GLY A 319 -27.89 -17.55 10.04
N GLY A 320 -27.94 -17.54 11.38
CA GLY A 320 -26.88 -17.04 12.24
C GLY A 320 -25.69 -18.00 12.32
N GLY A 321 -24.47 -17.45 12.28
CA GLY A 321 -23.23 -18.20 12.46
C GLY A 321 -22.12 -17.78 11.49
N ASP A 322 -20.95 -18.41 11.65
CA ASP A 322 -19.73 -18.06 10.92
C ASP A 322 -19.73 -18.47 9.44
N ARG A 323 -20.58 -19.38 9.00
CA ARG A 323 -20.79 -19.73 7.59
C ARG A 323 -22.16 -20.37 7.43
N LEU A 324 -22.87 -20.02 6.35
CA LEU A 324 -24.13 -20.67 6.02
C LEU A 324 -23.86 -22.12 5.58
N SER A 325 -24.19 -23.09 6.42
CA SER A 325 -24.08 -24.50 6.08
C SER A 325 -25.11 -24.90 5.02
N ALA A 326 -24.88 -26.01 4.31
CA ALA A 326 -25.87 -26.56 3.37
C ALA A 326 -27.21 -26.86 4.07
N GLU A 327 -27.16 -27.29 5.34
CA GLU A 327 -28.35 -27.51 6.18
C GLU A 327 -29.08 -26.20 6.46
N GLN A 328 -28.37 -25.13 6.86
CA GLN A 328 -28.96 -23.80 7.08
C GLN A 328 -29.56 -23.22 5.79
N ARG A 329 -28.89 -23.37 4.65
CA ARG A 329 -29.45 -22.96 3.34
C ARG A 329 -30.74 -23.72 3.01
N SER A 330 -30.78 -25.01 3.31
CA SER A 330 -32.01 -25.82 3.15
C SER A 330 -33.12 -25.39 4.12
N GLY A 331 -32.78 -24.98 5.34
CA GLY A 331 -33.71 -24.44 6.34
C GLY A 331 -34.34 -23.11 5.91
N LEU A 332 -33.54 -22.20 5.35
CA LEU A 332 -34.02 -20.95 4.75
C LEU A 332 -34.95 -21.22 3.56
N LEU A 333 -34.61 -22.18 2.70
CA LEU A 333 -35.45 -22.58 1.58
C LEU A 333 -36.78 -23.20 2.04
N GLN A 334 -36.78 -24.05 3.08
CA GLN A 334 -37.99 -24.59 3.69
C GLN A 334 -38.90 -23.50 4.28
N ARG A 335 -38.33 -22.39 4.73
CA ARG A 335 -39.07 -21.20 5.18
C ARG A 335 -39.57 -20.33 4.02
N GLY A 336 -39.20 -20.65 2.78
CA GLY A 336 -39.61 -19.96 1.57
C GLY A 336 -38.74 -18.76 1.24
N ILE A 337 -37.46 -18.76 1.64
CA ILE A 337 -36.46 -17.76 1.28
C ILE A 337 -35.49 -18.41 0.28
N ASP A 338 -35.40 -17.85 -0.93
CA ASP A 338 -34.49 -18.35 -1.96
C ASP A 338 -33.22 -17.52 -2.04
N LEU A 339 -32.08 -18.20 -1.96
CA LEU A 339 -30.76 -17.64 -2.15
C LEU A 339 -30.22 -18.17 -3.47
N PRO A 340 -30.21 -17.37 -4.54
CA PRO A 340 -29.64 -17.78 -5.83
C PRO A 340 -28.11 -17.85 -5.72
N GLU A 341 -27.49 -18.73 -6.50
CA GLU A 341 -26.05 -18.68 -6.72
C GLU A 341 -25.74 -17.61 -7.76
N LEU A 342 -25.02 -16.56 -7.37
CA LEU A 342 -24.62 -15.47 -8.25
C LEU A 342 -23.10 -15.47 -8.41
N PRO A 343 -22.57 -15.25 -9.62
CA PRO A 343 -21.14 -15.17 -9.85
C PRO A 343 -20.51 -13.97 -9.14
N GLU A 344 -21.23 -12.85 -8.95
CA GLU A 344 -20.73 -11.72 -8.16
C GLU A 344 -20.62 -12.04 -6.66
N ALA A 345 -21.39 -13.02 -6.18
CA ALA A 345 -21.31 -13.55 -4.81
C ALA A 345 -20.27 -14.66 -4.65
N SER A 346 -19.57 -15.01 -5.74
CA SER A 346 -18.59 -16.10 -5.73
C SER A 346 -17.26 -15.67 -5.12
N ARG A 347 -16.65 -16.59 -4.38
CA ARG A 347 -15.29 -16.48 -3.86
C ARG A 347 -14.24 -16.14 -4.93
N SER A 348 -14.45 -16.53 -6.19
CA SER A 348 -13.43 -16.43 -7.24
C SER A 348 -13.00 -15.00 -7.59
N ALA A 349 -13.85 -13.99 -7.35
CA ALA A 349 -13.51 -12.59 -7.62
C ALA A 349 -12.63 -11.96 -6.51
N VAL A 350 -12.66 -12.52 -5.30
CA VAL A 350 -12.03 -11.93 -4.11
C VAL A 350 -10.50 -12.00 -4.17
N GLY A 351 -9.94 -13.15 -4.56
CA GLY A 351 -8.49 -13.37 -4.64
C GLY A 351 -7.78 -12.36 -5.57
N PRO A 352 -8.18 -12.26 -6.85
CA PRO A 352 -7.63 -11.28 -7.78
C PRO A 352 -7.84 -9.83 -7.32
N GLY A 353 -8.99 -9.52 -6.69
CA GLY A 353 -9.27 -8.20 -6.15
C GLY A 353 -8.34 -7.80 -5.00
N LEU A 354 -8.11 -8.71 -4.03
CA LEU A 354 -7.17 -8.50 -2.92
C LEU A 354 -5.72 -8.38 -3.41
N ARG A 355 -5.34 -9.19 -4.40
CA ARG A 355 -4.03 -9.12 -5.04
C ARG A 355 -3.80 -7.77 -5.71
N ALA A 356 -4.71 -7.36 -6.59
CA ALA A 356 -4.61 -6.10 -7.31
C ALA A 356 -4.60 -4.89 -6.35
N TYR A 357 -5.38 -4.95 -5.27
CA TYR A 357 -5.37 -3.90 -4.24
C TYR A 357 -4.02 -3.84 -3.51
N THR A 358 -3.48 -4.98 -3.09
CA THR A 358 -2.20 -5.05 -2.37
C THR A 358 -1.04 -4.59 -3.24
N GLU A 359 -0.97 -5.08 -4.48
CA GLU A 359 0.07 -4.70 -5.46
C GLU A 359 -0.02 -3.19 -5.77
N ARG A 360 -1.22 -2.62 -5.88
CA ARG A 360 -1.40 -1.17 -6.10
C ARG A 360 -0.94 -0.34 -4.91
N LEU A 361 -1.25 -0.75 -3.68
CA LEU A 361 -0.81 -0.03 -2.48
C LEU A 361 0.72 -0.01 -2.37
N ILE A 362 1.38 -1.14 -2.68
CA ILE A 362 2.85 -1.23 -2.67
C ILE A 362 3.44 -0.41 -3.83
N ALA A 363 2.87 -0.48 -5.03
CA ALA A 363 3.31 0.29 -6.19
C ALA A 363 3.14 1.81 -6.00
N ALA A 364 2.18 2.24 -5.19
CA ALA A 364 2.00 3.64 -4.81
C ALA A 364 3.06 4.13 -3.80
N GLY A 365 4.01 3.29 -3.39
CA GLY A 365 5.08 3.64 -2.46
C GLY A 365 4.63 3.72 -1.01
N LEU A 366 3.50 3.09 -0.64
CA LEU A 366 3.06 3.08 0.75
C LEU A 366 3.95 2.14 1.59
N PRO A 367 4.31 2.53 2.83
CA PRO A 367 5.07 1.66 3.72
C PRO A 367 4.30 0.38 4.06
N LEU A 368 5.02 -0.73 4.22
CA LEU A 368 4.45 -2.05 4.44
C LEU A 368 3.52 -2.10 5.67
N ARG A 369 3.86 -1.40 6.76
CA ARG A 369 2.99 -1.30 7.95
C ARG A 369 1.65 -0.62 7.62
N SER A 370 1.71 0.49 6.88
CA SER A 370 0.53 1.20 6.38
C SER A 370 -0.32 0.38 5.40
N VAL A 371 0.30 -0.47 4.57
CA VAL A 371 -0.41 -1.44 3.71
C VAL A 371 -1.12 -2.50 4.56
N ALA A 372 -0.43 -3.06 5.55
CA ALA A 372 -1.01 -4.03 6.48
C ALA A 372 -2.18 -3.43 7.29
N ALA A 373 -2.10 -2.18 7.72
CA ALA A 373 -3.17 -1.47 8.41
C ALA A 373 -4.42 -1.29 7.52
N ARG A 374 -4.25 -0.91 6.24
CA ARG A 374 -5.36 -0.80 5.27
C ARG A 374 -6.04 -2.14 5.00
N LEU A 375 -5.25 -3.21 4.85
CA LEU A 375 -5.77 -4.57 4.71
C LEU A 375 -6.45 -5.06 5.98
N GLY A 376 -5.96 -4.65 7.16
CA GLY A 376 -6.63 -4.88 8.45
C GLY A 376 -8.00 -4.20 8.51
N ALA A 377 -8.07 -2.90 8.17
CA ALA A 377 -9.35 -2.17 8.10
C ALA A 377 -10.32 -2.78 7.08
N LEU A 378 -9.82 -3.26 5.94
CA LEU A 378 -10.60 -4.00 4.96
C LEU A 378 -11.13 -5.32 5.56
N SER A 379 -10.29 -6.05 6.29
CA SER A 379 -10.69 -7.29 6.99
C SER A 379 -11.80 -7.03 8.00
N ASP A 380 -11.65 -5.98 8.81
CA ASP A 380 -12.62 -5.61 9.85
C ASP A 380 -13.96 -5.16 9.26
N ARG A 381 -13.96 -4.39 8.17
CA ARG A 381 -15.20 -3.97 7.49
C ARG A 381 -15.88 -5.10 6.71
N SER A 382 -15.11 -6.01 6.12
CA SER A 382 -15.67 -7.14 5.37
C SER A 382 -16.18 -8.24 6.28
N ALA A 383 -15.74 -8.31 7.54
CA ALA A 383 -16.24 -9.26 8.53
C ALA A 383 -17.77 -9.14 8.67
N PRO A 384 -18.52 -10.22 8.40
CA PRO A 384 -19.97 -10.19 8.56
C PRO A 384 -20.34 -10.24 10.05
N ALA A 385 -21.34 -9.45 10.46
CA ALA A 385 -21.82 -9.39 11.84
C ALA A 385 -22.73 -10.58 12.23
N GLY A 386 -23.13 -11.39 11.24
CA GLY A 386 -24.09 -12.49 11.39
C GLY A 386 -25.53 -12.00 11.47
N SER A 387 -26.47 -12.75 10.88
CA SER A 387 -27.88 -12.34 10.80
C SER A 387 -28.58 -12.27 12.18
N ALA A 388 -28.07 -12.96 13.19
CA ALA A 388 -28.60 -12.90 14.55
C ALA A 388 -28.37 -11.53 15.23
N ALA A 389 -27.31 -10.80 14.87
CA ALA A 389 -27.06 -9.46 15.37
C ALA A 389 -28.14 -8.45 14.94
N ARG A 390 -28.88 -8.76 13.86
CA ARG A 390 -29.97 -7.94 13.33
C ARG A 390 -31.31 -8.14 14.06
N LEU A 391 -31.40 -9.07 15.01
CA LEU A 391 -32.61 -9.27 15.81
C LEU A 391 -32.98 -8.00 16.62
N ALA A 392 -31.98 -7.28 17.15
CA ALA A 392 -32.23 -6.00 17.82
C ALA A 392 -32.83 -4.96 16.87
N ARG A 393 -32.39 -4.92 15.62
CA ARG A 393 -32.94 -4.02 14.59
C ARG A 393 -34.35 -4.45 14.15
N LEU A 394 -34.66 -5.75 14.16
CA LEU A 394 -36.01 -6.25 13.94
C LEU A 394 -36.94 -5.79 15.07
N ASP A 395 -36.47 -5.81 16.32
CA ASP A 395 -37.23 -5.33 17.49
C ASP A 395 -37.46 -3.82 17.45
N ASP A 396 -36.50 -3.04 16.94
CA ASP A 396 -36.67 -1.60 16.73
C ASP A 396 -37.72 -1.29 15.64
N ILE A 397 -37.76 -2.07 14.55
CA ILE A 397 -38.70 -1.90 13.43
C ILE A 397 -40.11 -2.35 13.80
N CYS A 398 -40.21 -3.47 14.52
CA CYS A 398 -41.48 -4.06 14.95
C CYS A 398 -41.33 -4.65 16.36
N PRO A 399 -41.57 -3.85 17.41
CA PRO A 399 -41.52 -4.31 18.79
C PRO A 399 -42.50 -5.46 19.04
N GLU A 400 -42.17 -6.39 19.95
CA GLU A 400 -43.04 -7.53 20.29
C GLU A 400 -44.41 -7.12 20.81
N ARG A 401 -44.46 -5.97 21.50
CA ARG A 401 -45.70 -5.37 22.02
C ARG A 401 -46.59 -4.77 20.95
N MET A 402 -46.08 -4.49 19.75
CA MET A 402 -46.84 -3.76 18.73
C MET A 402 -48.05 -4.55 18.19
N PRO A 403 -47.96 -5.86 17.86
CA PRO A 403 -49.13 -6.67 17.56
C PRO A 403 -50.16 -6.70 18.71
N GLU A 404 -49.69 -6.78 19.95
CA GLU A 404 -50.57 -6.78 21.13
C GLU A 404 -51.29 -5.44 21.33
N GLU A 405 -50.57 -4.33 21.11
CA GLU A 405 -51.12 -2.97 21.15
C GLU A 405 -52.15 -2.76 20.03
N LEU A 406 -51.89 -3.27 18.82
CA LEU A 406 -52.80 -3.17 17.67
C LEU A 406 -54.11 -3.96 17.89
N ALA A 407 -54.03 -5.10 18.55
CA ALA A 407 -55.20 -5.91 18.92
C ALA A 407 -55.94 -5.36 20.15
N SER A 408 -55.36 -4.39 20.87
CA SER A 408 -55.93 -3.86 22.10
C SER A 408 -57.13 -2.93 21.82
N PRO A 409 -58.27 -3.12 22.51
CA PRO A 409 -59.47 -2.35 22.20
C PRO A 409 -59.38 -0.92 22.76
N LEU A 410 -59.23 0.08 21.88
CA LEU A 410 -59.12 1.51 22.22
C LEU A 410 -60.49 2.19 22.42
N PRO A 411 -60.68 3.02 23.48
CA PRO A 411 -61.98 3.64 23.76
C PRO A 411 -62.46 4.56 22.65
N PHE A 412 -63.73 4.42 22.24
CA PHE A 412 -64.35 5.25 21.21
C PHE A 412 -65.00 6.50 21.80
N GLY A 413 -64.55 7.68 21.38
CA GLY A 413 -65.16 8.93 21.80
C GLY A 413 -64.48 10.15 21.16
N PRO A 414 -65.21 11.25 20.95
CA PRO A 414 -64.66 12.47 20.39
C PRO A 414 -63.73 13.15 21.39
N ASP A 415 -62.49 13.41 20.94
CA ASP A 415 -61.53 14.24 21.65
C ASP A 415 -61.81 15.73 21.41
N GLY A 416 -61.68 16.54 22.46
CA GLY A 416 -61.88 17.99 22.39
C GLY A 416 -62.68 18.59 23.54
N PRO A 417 -62.70 19.92 23.69
CA PRO A 417 -63.39 20.59 24.80
C PRO A 417 -64.92 20.44 24.70
N ALA A 418 -65.59 20.34 25.85
CA ALA A 418 -67.04 20.18 25.95
C ALA A 418 -67.82 21.23 25.13
N PHE A 419 -67.31 22.47 25.10
CA PHE A 419 -67.94 23.60 24.40
C PHE A 419 -68.00 23.43 22.87
N ALA A 420 -66.96 22.85 22.26
CA ALA A 420 -66.89 22.68 20.80
C ALA A 420 -68.01 21.79 20.24
N HIS A 421 -68.52 20.84 21.04
CA HIS A 421 -69.63 19.97 20.65
C HIS A 421 -71.00 20.50 21.09
N ALA A 422 -71.06 21.43 22.05
CA ALA A 422 -72.31 22.00 22.55
C ALA A 422 -72.78 23.20 21.70
N ALA A 423 -71.86 24.05 21.26
CA ALA A 423 -72.16 25.25 20.47
C ALA A 423 -72.95 25.00 19.16
N PRO A 424 -72.59 24.03 18.29
CA PRO A 424 -73.34 23.80 17.06
C PRO A 424 -74.73 23.20 17.32
N VAL A 425 -74.88 22.39 18.39
CA VAL A 425 -76.17 21.84 18.81
C VAL A 425 -77.10 22.95 19.32
N LEU A 426 -76.55 23.88 20.11
CA LEU A 426 -77.29 25.06 20.59
C LEU A 426 -77.76 25.93 19.43
N LEU A 427 -76.89 26.20 18.44
CA LEU A 427 -77.23 26.99 17.26
C LEU A 427 -78.33 26.33 16.40
N LEU A 428 -78.22 25.02 16.13
CA LEU A 428 -79.21 24.30 15.33
C LEU A 428 -80.57 24.20 16.04
N ALA A 429 -80.57 23.99 17.37
CA ALA A 429 -81.79 24.00 18.16
C ALA A 429 -82.43 25.40 18.24
N PHE A 430 -81.61 26.46 18.32
CA PHE A 430 -82.06 27.85 18.23
C PHE A 430 -82.72 28.15 16.89
N LEU A 431 -82.08 27.74 15.78
CA LEU A 431 -82.63 27.92 14.43
C LEU A 431 -83.96 27.16 14.24
N ALA A 432 -84.08 25.94 14.76
CA ALA A 432 -85.32 25.18 14.74
C ALA A 432 -86.42 25.84 15.61
N GLY A 433 -86.05 26.59 16.64
CA GLY A 433 -86.96 27.31 17.54
C GLY A 433 -87.53 28.61 16.99
N LEU A 434 -86.92 29.21 15.95
CA LEU A 434 -87.34 30.50 15.38
C LEU A 434 -88.74 30.51 14.74
N TRP A 435 -89.38 29.35 14.55
CA TRP A 435 -90.73 29.28 13.96
C TRP A 435 -91.81 29.71 14.99
N PRO A 436 -92.53 30.82 14.75
CA PRO A 436 -93.56 31.31 15.68
C PRO A 436 -94.71 30.29 15.83
N GLY A 437 -94.91 29.78 17.04
CA GLY A 437 -95.87 28.71 17.36
C GLY A 437 -95.20 27.34 17.57
N PRO A 438 -94.91 26.56 16.51
CA PRO A 438 -94.34 25.22 16.62
C PRO A 438 -92.86 25.22 17.07
N GLY A 439 -92.17 26.37 17.05
CA GLY A 439 -90.80 26.58 17.51
C GLY A 439 -90.50 26.07 18.92
N TRP A 440 -91.47 26.23 19.83
CA TRP A 440 -91.39 25.74 21.21
C TRP A 440 -91.25 24.22 21.32
N VAL A 441 -91.67 23.49 20.28
CA VAL A 441 -91.61 22.02 20.22
C VAL A 441 -90.47 21.57 19.30
N SER A 442 -90.26 22.21 18.15
CA SER A 442 -89.22 21.82 17.18
C SER A 442 -87.80 22.01 17.71
N GLY A 443 -87.53 23.05 18.51
CA GLY A 443 -86.21 23.27 19.14
C GLY A 443 -85.80 22.13 20.08
N PRO A 444 -86.58 21.84 21.16
CA PRO A 444 -86.33 20.71 22.06
C PRO A 444 -86.28 19.35 21.35
N LEU A 445 -87.16 19.12 20.36
CA LEU A 445 -87.15 17.88 19.56
C LEU A 445 -85.86 17.72 18.76
N THR A 446 -85.30 18.81 18.22
CA THR A 446 -84.01 18.79 17.52
C THR A 446 -82.87 18.40 18.47
N GLY A 447 -82.87 18.96 19.69
CA GLY A 447 -81.93 18.59 20.75
C GLY A 447 -82.03 17.11 21.17
N LEU A 448 -83.27 16.62 21.36
CA LEU A 448 -83.53 15.21 21.68
C LEU A 448 -83.11 14.28 20.54
N GLY A 449 -83.40 14.66 19.29
CA GLY A 449 -83.01 13.91 18.09
C GLY A 449 -81.50 13.78 17.97
N LEU A 450 -80.75 14.87 18.19
CA LEU A 450 -79.28 14.85 18.21
C LEU A 450 -78.72 14.01 19.36
N ALA A 451 -79.31 14.07 20.56
CA ALA A 451 -78.93 13.22 21.68
C ALA A 451 -79.15 11.72 21.36
N LEU A 452 -80.30 11.37 20.77
CA LEU A 452 -80.59 10.00 20.34
C LEU A 452 -79.66 9.53 19.22
N LEU A 453 -79.30 10.40 18.28
CA LEU A 453 -78.32 10.11 17.23
C LEU A 453 -76.91 9.86 17.82
N THR A 454 -76.50 10.56 18.87
CA THR A 454 -75.23 10.24 19.56
C THR A 454 -75.27 8.92 20.33
N LEU A 455 -76.42 8.54 20.89
CA LEU A 455 -76.60 7.20 21.45
C LEU A 455 -76.54 6.13 20.36
N LEU A 456 -77.05 6.42 19.16
CA LEU A 456 -76.94 5.56 17.99
C LEU A 456 -75.49 5.42 17.53
N MET A 457 -74.70 6.51 17.52
CA MET A 457 -73.24 6.46 17.26
C MET A 457 -72.52 5.56 18.27
N LEU A 458 -72.83 5.65 19.56
CA LEU A 458 -72.22 4.78 20.58
C LEU A 458 -72.63 3.32 20.40
N ARG A 459 -73.90 3.08 20.04
CA ARG A 459 -74.39 1.72 19.79
C ARG A 459 -73.77 1.11 18.53
N ARG A 460 -73.46 1.93 17.53
CA ARG A 460 -72.84 1.55 16.26
C ARG A 460 -71.32 1.80 16.23
N ARG A 461 -70.68 2.02 17.39
CA ARG A 461 -69.24 2.31 17.46
C ARG A 461 -68.41 1.22 16.76
N PRO A 462 -67.32 1.59 16.07
CA PRO A 462 -66.43 0.65 15.39
C PRO A 462 -65.79 -0.34 16.37
N ASN A 463 -65.50 0.07 17.60
CA ASN A 463 -64.84 -0.76 18.61
C ASN A 463 -65.78 -1.74 19.36
N ARG A 464 -66.70 -2.40 18.65
CA ARG A 464 -67.57 -3.40 19.25
C ARG A 464 -67.68 -4.62 18.35
N SER A 465 -67.07 -5.72 18.76
CA SER A 465 -67.27 -7.00 18.08
C SER A 465 -68.65 -7.58 18.41
N PRO A 466 -69.45 -8.01 17.41
CA PRO A 466 -70.68 -8.79 17.63
C PRO A 466 -70.41 -10.24 18.08
N ALA A 467 -69.22 -10.77 17.84
CA ALA A 467 -68.89 -12.19 18.05
C ALA A 467 -68.02 -12.48 19.30
N ARG A 468 -67.23 -11.51 19.77
CA ARG A 468 -66.35 -11.62 20.97
C ARG A 468 -66.64 -10.51 21.99
N PRO A 469 -66.28 -10.68 23.28
CA PRO A 469 -66.46 -9.65 24.30
C PRO A 469 -65.37 -8.56 24.25
N LEU A 470 -64.84 -8.25 23.06
CA LEU A 470 -63.91 -7.14 22.86
C LEU A 470 -64.72 -5.86 22.76
N ASP A 471 -64.81 -5.14 23.87
CA ASP A 471 -65.44 -3.84 23.99
C ASP A 471 -64.48 -2.89 24.70
N GLY A 472 -63.79 -2.01 23.97
CA GLY A 472 -62.92 -1.01 24.59
C GLY A 472 -63.68 0.17 25.18
N GLY A 473 -65.01 0.08 25.23
CA GLY A 473 -65.88 1.09 25.80
C GLY A 473 -65.99 2.33 24.93
N GLY A 474 -66.79 3.27 25.42
CA GLY A 474 -66.93 4.56 24.79
C GLY A 474 -67.65 5.54 25.71
N SER A 475 -67.28 6.81 25.60
CA SER A 475 -67.94 7.88 26.33
C SER A 475 -68.75 8.73 25.36
N THR A 476 -70.02 8.96 25.68
CA THR A 476 -70.85 9.93 24.95
C THR A 476 -71.13 11.13 25.78
N ARG A 477 -71.06 12.30 25.14
CA ARG A 477 -71.52 13.58 25.70
C ARG A 477 -73.01 13.82 25.41
N SER A 478 -73.81 12.76 25.39
CA SER A 478 -75.24 12.80 25.04
C SER A 478 -76.03 13.70 26.01
N GLY A 479 -75.71 13.65 27.31
CA GLY A 479 -76.30 14.54 28.32
C GLY A 479 -76.00 16.02 28.07
N LEU A 480 -74.77 16.35 27.66
CA LEU A 480 -74.39 17.74 27.34
C LEU A 480 -75.12 18.25 26.09
N ARG A 481 -75.27 17.41 25.05
CA ARG A 481 -76.01 17.78 23.83
C ARG A 481 -77.50 17.97 24.10
N LEU A 482 -78.09 17.16 24.98
CA LEU A 482 -79.48 17.35 25.42
C LEU A 482 -79.66 18.70 26.11
N VAL A 483 -78.79 19.04 27.08
CA VAL A 483 -78.84 20.32 27.81
C VAL A 483 -78.65 21.50 26.86
N ALA A 484 -77.66 21.44 25.96
CA ALA A 484 -77.41 22.47 24.95
C ALA A 484 -78.58 22.64 23.98
N GLY A 485 -79.20 21.54 23.55
CA GLY A 485 -80.36 21.54 22.67
C GLY A 485 -81.62 22.12 23.32
N LEU A 486 -81.85 21.81 24.61
CA LEU A 486 -82.96 22.40 25.38
C LEU A 486 -82.76 23.91 25.57
N ALA A 487 -81.54 24.34 25.93
CA ALA A 487 -81.21 25.75 26.08
C ALA A 487 -81.32 26.54 24.76
N GLY A 488 -80.77 25.98 23.68
CA GLY A 488 -80.87 26.57 22.34
C GLY A 488 -82.32 26.65 21.83
N GLY A 489 -83.09 25.58 22.01
CA GLY A 489 -84.50 25.52 21.61
C GLY A 489 -85.38 26.51 22.37
N ALA A 490 -85.18 26.66 23.68
CA ALA A 490 -85.91 27.63 24.50
C ALA A 490 -85.57 29.08 24.11
N ALA A 491 -84.29 29.39 23.89
CA ALA A 491 -83.86 30.71 23.42
C ALA A 491 -84.39 31.04 22.01
N GLY A 492 -84.40 30.04 21.11
CA GLY A 492 -84.93 30.16 19.75
C GLY A 492 -86.43 30.39 19.72
N GLY A 493 -87.19 29.65 20.53
CA GLY A 493 -88.64 29.82 20.69
C GLY A 493 -89.02 31.22 21.17
N LEU A 494 -88.29 31.72 22.18
CA LEU A 494 -88.47 33.07 22.69
C LEU A 494 -88.15 34.13 21.63
N ALA A 495 -87.03 33.99 20.91
CA ALA A 495 -86.66 34.89 19.82
C ALA A 495 -87.68 34.86 18.67
N GLY A 496 -88.18 33.68 18.29
CA GLY A 496 -89.20 33.52 17.27
C GLY A 496 -90.52 34.21 17.62
N THR A 497 -90.93 34.17 18.90
CA THR A 497 -92.13 34.90 19.36
C THR A 497 -91.96 36.41 19.41
N LEU A 498 -90.74 36.91 19.62
CA LEU A 498 -90.45 38.34 19.69
C LEU A 498 -90.24 38.98 18.30
N LEU A 499 -89.66 38.23 17.36
CA LEU A 499 -89.32 38.71 16.02
C LEU A 499 -90.44 38.49 14.98
N ASP A 500 -91.38 37.57 15.27
CA ASP A 500 -92.51 37.18 14.42
C ASP A 500 -92.16 37.02 12.92
N PRO A 501 -91.17 36.15 12.58
CA PRO A 501 -90.74 36.00 11.21
C PRO A 501 -91.85 35.37 10.34
N PRO A 502 -91.91 35.68 9.03
CA PRO A 502 -92.90 35.10 8.14
C PRO A 502 -92.76 33.57 8.08
N VAL A 503 -93.89 32.85 7.97
CA VAL A 503 -93.97 31.38 8.08
C VAL A 503 -92.98 30.64 7.16
N TRP A 504 -92.72 31.15 5.96
CA TRP A 504 -91.76 30.57 5.03
C TRP A 504 -90.32 30.61 5.55
N ALA A 505 -89.95 31.64 6.32
CA ALA A 505 -88.63 31.76 6.93
C ALA A 505 -88.46 30.77 8.10
N GLY A 506 -89.51 30.53 8.89
CA GLY A 506 -89.54 29.47 9.89
C GLY A 506 -89.37 28.07 9.28
N ALA A 507 -90.05 27.80 8.15
CA ALA A 507 -89.91 26.55 7.40
C ALA A 507 -88.50 26.36 6.82
N ALA A 508 -87.90 27.42 6.27
CA ALA A 508 -86.52 27.39 5.79
C ALA A 508 -85.52 27.17 6.94
N ALA A 509 -85.70 27.83 8.08
CA ALA A 509 -84.86 27.67 9.27
C ALA A 509 -84.92 26.24 9.84
N LEU A 510 -86.10 25.62 9.86
CA LEU A 510 -86.27 24.23 10.25
C LEU A 510 -85.59 23.28 9.25
N GLY A 511 -85.74 23.51 7.95
CA GLY A 511 -85.06 22.73 6.90
C GLY A 511 -83.53 22.80 7.01
N LEU A 512 -83.00 24.00 7.29
CA LEU A 512 -81.58 24.21 7.57
C LEU A 512 -81.13 23.53 8.86
N ALA A 513 -81.95 23.58 9.92
CA ALA A 513 -81.65 22.91 11.19
C ALA A 513 -81.62 21.39 11.06
N VAL A 514 -82.56 20.79 10.32
CA VAL A 514 -82.58 19.33 10.05
C VAL A 514 -81.39 18.93 9.19
N THR A 515 -81.14 19.64 8.09
CA THR A 515 -80.00 19.35 7.19
C THR A 515 -78.67 19.52 7.92
N GLY A 516 -78.54 20.61 8.69
CA GLY A 516 -77.37 20.88 9.53
C GLY A 516 -77.19 19.84 10.64
N SER A 517 -78.27 19.29 11.20
CA SER A 517 -78.20 18.22 12.21
C SER A 517 -77.70 16.90 11.63
N VAL A 518 -78.15 16.53 10.42
CA VAL A 518 -77.63 15.35 9.70
C VAL A 518 -76.17 15.56 9.31
N ALA A 519 -75.82 16.73 8.77
CA ALA A 519 -74.44 17.06 8.40
C ALA A 519 -73.50 17.08 9.61
N LEU A 520 -73.95 17.63 10.75
CA LEU A 520 -73.20 17.67 12.00
C LEU A 520 -72.96 16.26 12.54
N VAL A 521 -73.99 15.41 12.56
CA VAL A 521 -73.85 14.02 13.04
C VAL A 521 -72.95 13.20 12.13
N LEU A 522 -73.04 13.38 10.81
CA LEU A 522 -72.15 12.72 9.86
C LEU A 522 -70.71 13.19 10.03
N ARG A 523 -70.48 14.51 10.19
CA ARG A 523 -69.17 15.08 10.47
C ARG A 523 -68.58 14.57 11.78
N ASP A 524 -69.38 14.55 12.85
CA ASP A 524 -68.95 14.05 14.16
C ASP A 524 -68.65 12.55 14.10
N TRP A 525 -69.41 11.80 13.30
CA TRP A 525 -69.18 10.37 13.09
C TRP A 525 -67.89 10.13 12.33
N THR A 526 -67.69 10.78 11.19
CA THR A 526 -66.45 10.65 10.41
C THR A 526 -65.25 11.10 11.22
N ALA A 527 -65.35 12.21 11.96
CA ALA A 527 -64.25 12.70 12.79
C ALA A 527 -63.92 11.73 13.94
N ALA A 528 -64.92 11.15 14.61
CA ALA A 528 -64.69 10.19 15.69
C ALA A 528 -64.14 8.84 15.18
N VAL A 529 -64.55 8.41 13.98
CA VAL A 529 -64.01 7.20 13.33
C VAL A 529 -62.58 7.43 12.83
N ASP A 530 -62.31 8.59 12.21
CA ASP A 530 -60.97 8.98 11.75
C ASP A 530 -60.00 9.09 12.94
N ASP A 531 -60.42 9.76 14.01
CA ASP A 531 -59.62 9.89 15.24
C ASP A 531 -59.36 8.54 15.93
N TRP A 532 -60.36 7.65 15.99
CA TRP A 532 -60.17 6.30 16.51
C TRP A 532 -59.22 5.47 15.63
N TRP A 533 -59.34 5.57 14.30
CA TRP A 533 -58.47 4.89 13.34
C TRP A 533 -57.03 5.38 13.43
N ASP A 534 -56.83 6.71 13.50
CA ASP A 534 -55.51 7.33 13.66
C ASP A 534 -54.86 6.92 14.98
N ARG A 535 -55.63 6.81 16.08
CA ARG A 535 -55.13 6.32 17.39
C ARG A 535 -54.74 4.84 17.39
N THR A 536 -55.32 4.04 16.49
CA THR A 536 -54.97 2.62 16.33
C THR A 536 -53.65 2.43 15.58
N ASP A 537 -53.16 3.48 14.91
CA ASP A 537 -51.87 3.54 14.21
C ASP A 537 -51.61 2.38 13.22
N VAL A 538 -52.62 2.03 12.43
CA VAL A 538 -52.52 1.00 11.36
C VAL A 538 -51.44 1.36 10.32
N ARG A 539 -51.14 2.66 10.14
CA ARG A 539 -50.04 3.13 9.30
C ARG A 539 -48.68 2.72 9.83
N SER A 540 -48.51 2.62 11.15
CA SER A 540 -47.29 2.05 11.73
C SER A 540 -47.14 0.58 11.36
N ALA A 541 -48.21 -0.23 11.43
CA ALA A 541 -48.16 -1.63 10.99
C ALA A 541 -47.74 -1.76 9.50
N ALA A 542 -48.26 -0.89 8.63
CA ALA A 542 -47.82 -0.84 7.23
C ALA A 542 -46.33 -0.45 7.08
N ARG A 543 -45.84 0.52 7.86
CA ARG A 543 -44.42 0.90 7.87
C ARG A 543 -43.53 -0.21 8.40
N SER A 544 -43.94 -0.89 9.47
CA SER A 544 -43.22 -2.04 10.03
C SER A 544 -43.15 -3.20 9.05
N LEU A 545 -44.22 -3.50 8.31
CA LEU A 545 -44.20 -4.50 7.24
C LEU A 545 -43.13 -4.19 6.18
N HIS A 546 -43.09 -2.96 5.66
CA HIS A 546 -42.07 -2.53 4.70
C HIS A 546 -40.66 -2.52 5.32
N GLY A 547 -40.54 -2.17 6.60
CA GLY A 547 -39.27 -2.21 7.33
C GLY A 547 -38.74 -3.63 7.49
N ILE A 548 -39.61 -4.60 7.81
CA ILE A 548 -39.26 -6.02 7.89
C ILE A 548 -38.81 -6.54 6.52
N ASP A 549 -39.51 -6.19 5.44
CA ASP A 549 -39.12 -6.56 4.08
C ASP A 549 -37.75 -5.97 3.69
N GLY A 550 -37.52 -4.70 4.04
CA GLY A 550 -36.24 -4.03 3.83
C GLY A 550 -35.10 -4.70 4.62
N LEU A 551 -35.33 -5.05 5.89
CA LEU A 551 -34.35 -5.74 6.72
C LEU A 551 -34.04 -7.15 6.19
N LEU A 552 -35.06 -7.88 5.74
CA LEU A 552 -34.89 -9.20 5.14
C LEU A 552 -34.06 -9.12 3.86
N ALA A 553 -34.34 -8.16 2.99
CA ALA A 553 -33.56 -7.96 1.76
C ALA A 553 -32.10 -7.57 2.05
N GLU A 554 -31.87 -6.67 3.01
CA GLU A 554 -30.52 -6.27 3.44
C GLU A 554 -29.75 -7.47 4.01
N THR A 555 -30.39 -8.27 4.86
CA THR A 555 -29.79 -9.47 5.47
C THR A 555 -29.51 -10.54 4.43
N ALA A 556 -30.47 -10.82 3.54
CA ALA A 556 -30.32 -11.83 2.51
C ALA A 556 -29.14 -11.54 1.58
N VAL A 557 -28.91 -10.27 1.27
CA VAL A 557 -27.77 -9.85 0.45
C VAL A 557 -26.47 -9.89 1.24
N GLN A 558 -26.42 -9.23 2.40
CA GLN A 558 -25.16 -8.98 3.10
C GLN A 558 -24.67 -10.17 3.93
N ASP A 559 -25.58 -10.83 4.65
CA ASP A 559 -25.23 -11.85 5.64
C ASP A 559 -25.42 -13.28 5.14
N TRP A 560 -26.15 -13.49 4.04
CA TRP A 560 -26.38 -14.83 3.49
C TRP A 560 -25.78 -15.01 2.09
N LEU A 561 -26.09 -14.12 1.14
CA LEU A 561 -25.61 -14.23 -0.23
C LEU A 561 -24.11 -13.94 -0.34
N PHE A 562 -23.66 -12.81 0.21
CA PHE A 562 -22.24 -12.42 0.20
C PHE A 562 -21.44 -13.01 1.36
N ALA A 563 -22.04 -13.82 2.23
CA ALA A 563 -21.39 -14.35 3.42
C ALA A 563 -20.05 -15.01 3.10
N ASP A 564 -20.03 -15.98 2.18
CA ASP A 564 -18.83 -16.73 1.83
C ASP A 564 -17.74 -15.82 1.23
N ALA A 565 -18.12 -14.91 0.33
CA ALA A 565 -17.20 -13.94 -0.25
C ALA A 565 -16.66 -12.95 0.79
N ARG A 566 -17.48 -12.50 1.75
CA ARG A 566 -17.11 -11.60 2.85
C ARG A 566 -16.17 -12.28 3.84
N TYR A 567 -16.43 -13.53 4.23
CA TYR A 567 -15.51 -14.32 5.05
C TYR A 567 -14.19 -14.54 4.33
N HIS A 568 -14.23 -14.96 3.05
CA HIS A 568 -13.02 -15.13 2.26
C HIS A 568 -12.23 -13.84 2.07
N CYS A 569 -12.91 -12.70 1.92
CA CYS A 569 -12.28 -11.38 1.85
C CYS A 569 -11.67 -10.99 3.20
N SER A 570 -12.41 -11.17 4.30
CA SER A 570 -11.96 -10.82 5.64
C SER A 570 -10.76 -11.65 6.06
N ASP A 571 -10.83 -12.98 5.91
CA ASP A 571 -9.72 -13.89 6.22
C ASP A 571 -8.55 -13.66 5.27
N GLY A 572 -8.81 -13.48 3.97
CA GLY A 572 -7.79 -13.21 2.96
C GLY A 572 -7.04 -11.91 3.24
N ALA A 573 -7.76 -10.83 3.49
CA ALA A 573 -7.18 -9.53 3.86
C ALA A 573 -6.38 -9.63 5.16
N ARG A 574 -6.88 -10.36 6.17
CA ARG A 574 -6.15 -10.61 7.43
C ARG A 574 -4.88 -11.42 7.22
N ALA A 575 -4.94 -12.45 6.38
CA ALA A 575 -3.79 -13.29 6.06
C ALA A 575 -2.69 -12.49 5.35
N VAL A 576 -3.07 -11.70 4.34
CA VAL A 576 -2.13 -10.83 3.62
C VAL A 576 -1.58 -9.75 4.53
N ALA A 577 -2.41 -9.12 5.37
CA ALA A 577 -1.96 -8.14 6.35
C ALA A 577 -0.89 -8.72 7.30
N ARG A 578 -1.07 -9.96 7.76
CA ARG A 578 -0.06 -10.66 8.58
C ARG A 578 1.23 -10.94 7.81
N LEU A 579 1.13 -11.39 6.55
CA LEU A 579 2.30 -11.62 5.70
C LEU A 579 3.09 -10.33 5.47
N VAL A 580 2.41 -9.24 5.09
CA VAL A 580 3.01 -7.92 4.88
C VAL A 580 3.64 -7.39 6.16
N ARG A 581 2.96 -7.52 7.31
CA ARG A 581 3.54 -7.15 8.61
C ARG A 581 4.77 -7.99 8.96
N GLY A 582 4.77 -9.29 8.66
CA GLY A 582 5.94 -10.15 8.84
C GLY A 582 7.13 -9.77 7.94
N LEU A 583 6.90 -9.24 6.74
CA LEU A 583 7.95 -8.66 5.90
C LEU A 583 8.53 -7.39 6.54
N ALA A 584 7.67 -6.50 7.03
CA ALA A 584 8.08 -5.28 7.72
C ALA A 584 8.88 -5.58 9.01
N ASP A 585 8.41 -6.52 9.83
CA ASP A 585 9.07 -6.94 11.06
C ASP A 585 10.47 -7.53 10.75
N THR A 586 10.60 -8.31 9.68
CA THR A 586 11.91 -8.85 9.27
C THR A 586 12.88 -7.74 8.83
N ALA A 587 12.39 -6.72 8.11
CA ALA A 587 13.21 -5.57 7.72
C ALA A 587 13.66 -4.72 8.93
N GLU A 588 12.77 -4.50 9.91
CA GLU A 588 13.09 -3.78 11.14
C GLU A 588 14.10 -4.54 12.01
N GLU A 589 13.96 -5.86 12.14
CA GLU A 589 14.96 -6.69 12.82
C GLU A 589 16.34 -6.58 12.17
N CYS A 590 16.40 -6.53 10.84
CA CYS A 590 17.65 -6.30 10.10
C CYS A 590 18.23 -4.91 10.38
N LEU A 591 17.40 -3.88 10.53
CA LEU A 591 17.84 -2.52 10.90
C LEU A 591 18.43 -2.51 12.32
N ALA A 592 17.71 -3.08 13.30
CA ALA A 592 18.14 -3.17 14.69
C ALA A 592 19.46 -3.95 14.87
N ALA A 593 19.65 -5.03 14.12
CA ALA A 593 20.90 -5.81 14.14
C ALA A 593 22.12 -4.99 13.67
N GLN A 594 21.92 -4.07 12.71
CA GLN A 594 22.99 -3.19 12.22
C GLN A 594 23.39 -2.13 13.26
N ASP A 595 22.41 -1.52 13.92
CA ASP A 595 22.66 -0.50 14.94
C ASP A 595 23.38 -1.10 16.17
N ALA A 596 23.00 -2.33 16.56
CA ALA A 596 23.70 -3.08 17.61
C ALA A 596 25.18 -3.34 17.25
N GLY A 597 25.45 -3.73 16.00
CA GLY A 597 26.81 -3.92 15.48
C GLY A 597 27.64 -2.63 15.48
N ALA A 598 27.05 -1.51 15.05
CA ALA A 598 27.72 -0.21 15.04
C ALA A 598 28.01 0.33 16.45
N ALA A 599 27.12 0.08 17.43
CA ALA A 599 27.33 0.42 18.83
C ALA A 599 28.37 -0.48 19.51
N GLY A 600 28.51 -1.73 19.06
CA GLY A 600 29.57 -2.65 19.49
C GLY A 600 30.95 -2.20 19.00
N ALA A 601 31.08 -1.91 17.70
CA ALA A 601 32.33 -1.44 17.09
C ALA A 601 32.85 -0.13 17.72
N ARG A 602 31.97 0.83 18.00
CA ARG A 602 32.34 2.08 18.70
C ARG A 602 32.84 1.85 20.13
N ARG A 603 32.28 0.88 20.86
CA ARG A 603 32.76 0.50 22.20
C ARG A 603 34.12 -0.21 22.15
N SER A 604 34.37 -1.05 21.15
CA SER A 604 35.66 -1.71 20.96
C SER A 604 36.77 -0.75 20.50
N ALA A 605 36.46 0.23 19.65
CA ALA A 605 37.41 1.27 19.24
C ALA A 605 37.79 2.20 20.41
N GLY A 606 36.82 2.56 21.26
CA GLY A 606 37.08 3.34 22.48
C GLY A 606 37.91 2.60 23.54
N ALA A 607 37.86 1.26 23.57
CA ALA A 607 38.66 0.44 24.48
C ALA A 607 40.12 0.25 24.02
N ASN A 608 40.38 0.29 22.71
CA ASN A 608 41.74 0.19 22.17
C ASN A 608 42.46 1.54 22.02
N GLY A 609 41.74 2.67 22.12
CA GLY A 609 42.31 4.02 22.02
C GLY A 609 42.91 4.60 23.31
N THR A 610 42.78 3.92 24.46
CA THR A 610 43.22 4.44 25.78
C THR A 610 44.55 3.88 26.29
N ALA A 611 45.25 3.03 25.52
CA ALA A 611 46.51 2.42 25.97
C ALA A 611 47.80 3.15 25.52
N ALA A 612 47.71 4.25 24.75
CA ALA A 612 48.91 4.93 24.24
C ALA A 612 48.81 6.46 24.27
N SER A 613 48.43 7.04 25.40
CA SER A 613 48.79 8.43 25.77
C SER A 613 48.54 8.66 27.26
N ALA A 614 49.46 8.15 28.09
CA ALA A 614 49.55 8.55 29.48
C ALA A 614 51.01 8.50 29.94
N VAL A 615 51.79 9.53 29.52
CA VAL A 615 53.01 9.92 30.22
C VAL A 615 52.90 11.40 30.58
N SER A 616 52.67 11.62 31.88
CA SER A 616 53.19 12.73 32.69
C SER A 616 52.96 14.17 32.23
N SER A 617 51.98 14.83 32.85
CA SER A 617 52.26 16.08 33.58
C SER A 617 51.27 16.24 34.73
N GLY A 618 51.81 16.40 35.94
CA GLY A 618 51.05 16.41 37.18
C GLY A 618 50.61 17.81 37.63
N ALA A 619 49.55 17.77 38.43
CA ALA A 619 49.18 18.66 39.53
C ALA A 619 48.64 20.08 39.21
N ALA A 620 47.34 20.27 39.47
CA ALA A 620 46.87 21.01 40.64
C ALA A 620 45.40 20.67 40.94
N ALA A 621 45.14 20.39 42.22
CA ALA A 621 43.85 19.99 42.77
C ALA A 621 42.87 21.17 42.87
N GLY A 622 41.58 20.86 42.75
CA GLY A 622 40.49 21.80 42.98
C GLY A 622 39.13 21.12 42.86
N THR A 623 38.73 20.46 43.94
CA THR A 623 37.41 19.89 44.25
C THR A 623 36.22 20.80 43.92
N ALA A 624 35.18 20.24 43.30
CA ALA A 624 33.78 20.46 43.69
C ALA A 624 32.86 19.44 43.01
N ASP A 625 32.04 18.81 43.85
CA ASP A 625 31.06 17.77 43.60
C ASP A 625 29.85 18.24 42.77
N ASP A 626 29.51 17.43 41.76
CA ASP A 626 28.22 16.73 41.61
C ASP A 626 26.93 17.57 41.27
N PRO A 627 25.77 16.96 40.96
CA PRO A 627 25.29 16.63 39.61
C PRO A 627 23.82 17.13 39.33
N TRP A 628 23.08 16.46 38.43
CA TRP A 628 21.63 16.58 38.08
C TRP A 628 21.27 17.65 37.03
N ASP A 629 20.26 17.53 36.17
CA ASP A 629 19.42 16.43 35.68
C ASP A 629 18.70 16.95 34.43
N ARG A 630 18.43 16.08 33.45
CA ARG A 630 17.54 16.37 32.32
C ARG A 630 16.19 15.73 32.60
N ALA A 631 15.17 16.51 32.94
CA ALA A 631 13.77 16.13 32.73
C ALA A 631 12.81 17.31 32.83
N GLY A 632 11.93 17.37 31.84
CA GLY A 632 10.57 17.93 31.94
C GLY A 632 10.48 19.43 31.82
N TRP A 633 9.67 19.94 30.90
CA TRP A 633 8.61 20.93 31.14
C TRP A 633 7.81 21.01 29.83
N GLY A 634 6.72 20.24 29.78
CA GLY A 634 5.58 20.53 28.93
C GLY A 634 4.55 21.34 29.72
N ASP A 635 3.70 22.00 28.95
CA ASP A 635 2.38 22.56 29.24
C ASP A 635 2.27 23.88 30.03
N GLY A 636 1.47 24.79 29.46
CA GLY A 636 0.76 25.81 30.23
C GLY A 636 0.69 27.20 29.61
N ASP A 637 -0.08 27.35 28.52
CA ASP A 637 -1.10 28.37 28.27
C ASP A 637 -1.04 29.76 28.96
N GLY A 638 -1.30 30.82 28.19
CA GLY A 638 -1.99 32.00 28.73
C GLY A 638 -1.69 33.35 28.08
N HIS A 639 -2.40 33.62 26.97
CA HIS A 639 -2.85 34.89 26.38
C HIS A 639 -2.36 36.27 26.88
N GLY A 640 -2.17 37.17 25.90
CA GLY A 640 -2.68 38.54 26.03
C GLY A 640 -1.80 39.65 25.44
N ASP A 641 -2.17 40.11 24.24
CA ASP A 641 -2.25 41.52 23.79
C ASP A 641 -0.95 42.35 23.80
N GLY A 642 -0.51 43.03 22.73
CA GLY A 642 -1.26 43.88 21.81
C GLY A 642 -0.26 44.80 21.08
N HIS A 643 -0.70 45.32 19.93
CA HIS A 643 0.11 45.98 18.91
C HIS A 643 0.66 47.38 19.25
N SER A 644 1.71 47.75 18.48
CA SER A 644 1.82 48.97 17.63
C SER A 644 2.79 50.11 18.00
N HIS A 645 3.41 50.63 16.92
CA HIS A 645 4.08 51.93 16.69
C HIS A 645 5.40 52.20 17.44
N GLY A 646 6.46 52.79 16.88
CA GLY A 646 6.72 53.41 15.58
C GLY A 646 7.84 54.48 15.72
N VAL A 647 8.55 54.75 14.61
CA VAL A 647 9.22 56.04 14.24
C VAL A 647 10.43 56.49 15.11
N GLY A 648 11.54 57.05 14.63
CA GLY A 648 11.94 57.62 13.32
C GLY A 648 13.46 57.89 13.29
N ASP A 649 14.06 58.00 12.09
CA ASP A 649 14.56 59.25 11.44
C ASP A 649 16.00 59.62 11.89
N GLY A 650 16.94 60.11 11.07
CA GLY A 650 17.01 60.57 9.67
C GLY A 650 18.49 60.87 9.35
N HIS A 651 18.92 60.89 8.09
CA HIS A 651 19.22 62.06 7.23
C HIS A 651 19.99 61.48 6.01
N GLY A 652 19.99 61.97 4.79
CA GLY A 652 19.45 63.14 4.09
C GLY A 652 19.73 62.92 2.57
N GLY A 653 18.95 63.57 1.69
CA GLY A 653 19.03 63.43 0.23
C GLY A 653 20.29 64.09 -0.37
N GLY A 654 20.69 63.93 -1.63
CA GLY A 654 20.14 63.48 -2.92
C GLY A 654 21.05 64.16 -4.00
N PRO A 655 20.75 64.21 -5.32
CA PRO A 655 19.94 63.36 -6.20
C PRO A 655 20.79 62.98 -7.48
N PRO A 656 20.25 62.70 -8.69
CA PRO A 656 20.45 61.39 -9.34
C PRO A 656 21.14 61.44 -10.72
N ARG A 657 21.60 60.28 -11.22
CA ARG A 657 21.65 59.97 -12.66
C ARG A 657 21.87 58.47 -12.95
N ASP A 658 20.94 57.94 -13.73
CA ASP A 658 20.99 56.89 -14.75
C ASP A 658 21.66 55.53 -14.47
N GLY A 659 20.82 54.48 -14.43
CA GLY A 659 21.23 53.07 -14.52
C GLY A 659 20.01 52.16 -14.69
N GLY A 660 19.98 51.37 -15.76
CA GLY A 660 18.82 50.59 -16.23
C GLY A 660 18.47 49.33 -15.42
N PRO A 661 17.49 48.54 -15.90
CA PRO A 661 16.78 47.54 -15.09
C PRO A 661 17.61 46.25 -14.87
N PRO A 662 17.44 45.55 -13.73
CA PRO A 662 18.17 44.33 -13.44
C PRO A 662 17.51 43.11 -14.09
N THR A 663 18.20 42.51 -15.06
CA THR A 663 17.98 41.13 -15.46
C THR A 663 18.68 40.22 -14.46
N GLY A 664 17.90 39.41 -13.74
CA GLY A 664 18.41 38.29 -12.96
C GLY A 664 19.05 37.27 -13.90
N ARG A 665 20.38 37.16 -13.83
CA ARG A 665 21.15 36.08 -14.44
C ARG A 665 21.77 35.28 -13.30
N THR A 666 21.27 34.07 -13.13
CA THR A 666 21.85 32.99 -12.35
C THR A 666 23.30 32.80 -12.77
N ALA A 667 24.21 32.83 -11.80
CA ALA A 667 25.59 32.43 -11.99
C ALA A 667 25.66 30.89 -12.06
N PRO A 668 26.57 30.31 -12.87
CA PRO A 668 26.83 28.87 -12.86
C PRO A 668 27.48 28.48 -11.54
N TRP A 669 27.05 27.35 -10.98
CA TRP A 669 27.73 26.72 -9.85
C TRP A 669 29.03 26.10 -10.34
N ASP A 670 30.16 26.78 -10.10
CA ASP A 670 31.48 26.14 -10.13
C ASP A 670 31.61 25.28 -8.87
N GLY A 671 31.14 24.03 -8.96
CA GLY A 671 31.39 22.98 -7.98
C GLY A 671 32.81 22.44 -8.14
N GLY A 672 33.79 23.18 -7.63
CA GLY A 672 35.14 22.65 -7.45
C GLY A 672 35.11 21.51 -6.43
N ALA A 673 35.25 20.27 -6.92
CA ALA A 673 35.43 19.09 -6.09
C ALA A 673 36.56 19.33 -5.08
N ALA A 674 36.22 19.42 -3.81
CA ALA A 674 37.20 19.43 -2.73
C ALA A 674 37.90 18.06 -2.75
N ALA A 675 39.15 18.04 -3.18
CA ALA A 675 39.99 16.86 -3.08
C ALA A 675 40.15 16.50 -1.60
N ASP A 676 39.45 15.45 -1.16
CA ASP A 676 39.66 14.82 0.14
C ASP A 676 41.14 14.45 0.25
N THR A 677 41.84 15.12 1.17
CA THR A 677 43.22 14.76 1.48
C THR A 677 43.17 13.50 2.35
N PRO A 678 43.69 12.35 1.90
CA PRO A 678 43.58 11.12 2.68
C PRO A 678 44.32 11.25 4.02
N PRO A 679 43.87 10.54 5.06
CA PRO A 679 44.56 10.51 6.34
C PRO A 679 46.00 10.02 6.18
N PRO A 680 46.96 10.56 6.94
CA PRO A 680 48.37 10.16 6.82
C PRO A 680 48.52 8.66 7.16
N GLY A 681 48.87 7.86 6.15
CA GLY A 681 49.11 6.41 6.28
C GLY A 681 48.23 5.49 5.43
N ALA A 682 47.24 5.99 4.69
CA ALA A 682 46.52 5.18 3.70
C ALA A 682 47.45 4.83 2.51
N PRO A 683 47.45 3.57 2.00
CA PRO A 683 48.20 3.23 0.80
C PRO A 683 47.68 4.09 -0.36
N ALA A 684 48.61 4.72 -1.09
CA ALA A 684 48.26 5.54 -2.24
C ALA A 684 47.56 4.66 -3.31
N ASP A 685 46.45 5.15 -3.87
CA ASP A 685 45.78 4.50 -4.99
C ASP A 685 46.78 4.33 -6.17
N PRO A 686 46.72 3.22 -6.90
CA PRO A 686 47.66 2.98 -7.99
C PRO A 686 47.40 3.99 -9.13
N PRO A 687 48.44 4.42 -9.86
CA PRO A 687 48.35 5.53 -10.81
C PRO A 687 47.45 5.29 -12.03
N TRP A 688 47.07 4.03 -12.28
CA TRP A 688 46.15 3.65 -13.35
C TRP A 688 44.67 3.70 -12.94
N LEU A 689 44.38 3.88 -11.65
CA LEU A 689 43.03 3.89 -11.07
C LEU A 689 42.71 5.28 -10.52
N GLU A 690 41.66 5.88 -11.05
CA GLU A 690 41.05 7.08 -10.50
C GLU A 690 39.75 6.69 -9.80
N ARG A 691 39.48 7.23 -8.60
CA ARG A 691 38.25 6.98 -7.85
C ARG A 691 37.44 8.25 -7.74
N GLU A 692 36.18 8.19 -8.14
CA GLU A 692 35.19 9.23 -7.94
C GLU A 692 34.11 8.71 -7.00
N ARG A 693 34.02 9.31 -5.82
CA ARG A 693 33.05 8.90 -4.80
C ARG A 693 31.95 9.95 -4.68
N GLY A 694 30.72 9.51 -4.89
CA GLY A 694 29.54 10.34 -4.70
C GLY A 694 28.88 10.11 -3.34
N ASP A 695 28.09 11.09 -2.90
CA ASP A 695 27.30 11.03 -1.66
C ASP A 695 25.87 10.51 -1.86
N GLY A 696 25.54 10.07 -3.07
CA GLY A 696 24.20 9.62 -3.47
C GLY A 696 23.38 10.71 -4.11
N GLY A 697 22.82 10.42 -5.29
CA GLY A 697 21.92 11.33 -5.99
C GLY A 697 20.47 11.23 -5.50
N PRO A 698 19.57 12.10 -5.98
CA PRO A 698 18.20 12.18 -5.50
C PRO A 698 17.36 10.93 -5.78
N ALA A 699 17.75 10.10 -6.76
CA ALA A 699 17.01 8.89 -7.13
C ALA A 699 17.48 7.64 -6.38
N LEU A 700 18.57 7.70 -5.59
CA LEU A 700 19.15 6.52 -4.93
C LEU A 700 18.17 5.85 -3.96
N VAL A 701 17.64 6.60 -3.00
CA VAL A 701 16.71 6.07 -1.99
C VAL A 701 15.40 5.61 -2.64
N PRO A 702 14.74 6.40 -3.53
CA PRO A 702 13.55 5.94 -4.25
C PRO A 702 13.77 4.66 -5.06
N THR A 703 14.93 4.50 -5.71
CA THR A 703 15.25 3.30 -6.49
C THR A 703 15.42 2.08 -5.58
N LEU A 704 16.17 2.21 -4.48
CA LEU A 704 16.31 1.14 -3.49
C LEU A 704 14.96 0.75 -2.87
N LEU A 705 14.12 1.74 -2.55
CA LEU A 705 12.78 1.52 -2.03
C LEU A 705 11.92 0.75 -3.06
N GLY A 706 11.98 1.15 -4.33
CA GLY A 706 11.30 0.47 -5.43
C GLY A 706 11.74 -0.98 -5.63
N ASP A 707 13.05 -1.24 -5.57
CA ASP A 707 13.61 -2.60 -5.68
C ASP A 707 13.17 -3.49 -4.50
N LEU A 708 13.20 -2.96 -3.28
CA LEU A 708 12.73 -3.66 -2.08
C LEU A 708 11.22 -3.93 -2.11
N ALA A 709 10.42 -2.95 -2.55
CA ALA A 709 8.97 -3.09 -2.70
C ALA A 709 8.61 -4.10 -3.80
N GLY A 710 9.34 -4.10 -4.92
CA GLY A 710 9.22 -5.10 -5.98
C GLY A 710 9.58 -6.50 -5.50
N GLY A 711 10.66 -6.63 -4.72
CA GLY A 711 11.06 -7.89 -4.09
C GLY A 711 10.03 -8.41 -3.08
N ALA A 712 9.46 -7.53 -2.25
CA ALA A 712 8.35 -7.88 -1.35
C ALA A 712 7.11 -8.38 -2.13
N THR A 713 6.78 -7.72 -3.23
CA THR A 713 5.69 -8.13 -4.14
C THR A 713 5.97 -9.52 -4.75
N ARG A 714 7.21 -9.81 -5.15
CA ARG A 714 7.63 -11.14 -5.62
C ARG A 714 7.45 -12.21 -4.55
N ILE A 715 7.81 -11.92 -3.30
CA ILE A 715 7.63 -12.86 -2.17
C ILE A 715 6.14 -13.14 -1.97
N LEU A 716 5.30 -12.09 -1.94
CA LEU A 716 3.84 -12.24 -1.82
C LEU A 716 3.22 -13.01 -3.00
N ALA A 717 3.75 -12.83 -4.21
CA ALA A 717 3.28 -13.55 -5.40
C ALA A 717 3.34 -15.07 -5.24
N THR A 718 4.35 -15.59 -4.54
CA THR A 718 4.47 -17.03 -4.24
C THR A 718 3.44 -17.54 -3.21
N ARG A 719 2.78 -16.64 -2.48
CA ARG A 719 1.83 -16.96 -1.42
C ARG A 719 0.36 -16.82 -1.84
N TRP A 720 0.05 -16.13 -2.93
CA TRP A 720 -1.35 -15.91 -3.36
C TRP A 720 -2.13 -17.21 -3.57
N ALA A 721 -1.56 -18.21 -4.23
CA ALA A 721 -2.23 -19.49 -4.43
C ALA A 721 -2.53 -20.24 -3.11
N ALA A 722 -1.80 -19.95 -2.04
CA ALA A 722 -2.11 -20.48 -0.70
C ALA A 722 -3.22 -19.66 -0.02
N VAL A 723 -3.13 -18.31 -0.07
CA VAL A 723 -4.17 -17.41 0.46
C VAL A 723 -5.52 -17.65 -0.20
N GLU A 724 -5.54 -17.87 -1.51
CA GLU A 724 -6.76 -18.16 -2.26
C GLU A 724 -7.37 -19.52 -1.92
N ARG A 725 -6.56 -20.51 -1.51
CA ARG A 725 -7.02 -21.86 -1.15
C ARG A 725 -7.48 -21.95 0.31
N ASP A 726 -6.66 -21.45 1.23
CA ASP A 726 -6.93 -21.40 2.66
C ASP A 726 -6.25 -20.17 3.29
N PRO A 727 -6.98 -19.05 3.44
CA PRO A 727 -6.41 -17.84 4.01
C PRO A 727 -6.00 -17.99 5.48
N ALA A 728 -6.71 -18.81 6.26
CA ALA A 728 -6.44 -18.96 7.70
C ALA A 728 -5.10 -19.65 7.96
N GLU A 729 -4.73 -20.63 7.14
CA GLU A 729 -3.42 -21.27 7.19
C GLU A 729 -2.33 -20.46 6.50
N ALA A 730 -2.63 -19.85 5.34
CA ALA A 730 -1.63 -19.12 4.55
C ALA A 730 -0.99 -17.96 5.32
N GLY A 731 -1.77 -17.24 6.15
CA GLY A 731 -1.27 -16.16 6.99
C GLY A 731 -0.32 -16.59 8.12
N ARG A 732 -0.19 -17.89 8.40
CA ARG A 732 0.79 -18.45 9.35
C ARG A 732 2.11 -18.86 8.70
N GLY A 733 2.18 -18.83 7.36
CA GLY A 733 3.39 -19.16 6.62
C GLY A 733 4.51 -18.15 6.89
N SER A 734 5.74 -18.64 7.11
CA SER A 734 6.89 -17.76 7.33
C SER A 734 7.34 -17.09 6.03
N VAL A 735 7.46 -15.76 6.07
CA VAL A 735 8.08 -14.92 5.02
C VAL A 735 9.47 -14.42 5.42
N ARG A 736 9.92 -14.74 6.64
CA ARG A 736 11.18 -14.26 7.22
C ARG A 736 12.38 -14.63 6.36
N ARG A 737 12.54 -15.92 6.06
CA ARG A 737 13.69 -16.40 5.27
C ARG A 737 13.76 -15.77 3.87
N PRO A 738 12.69 -15.79 3.04
CA PRO A 738 12.69 -15.11 1.75
C PRO A 738 13.00 -13.61 1.84
N MET A 739 12.51 -12.92 2.87
CA MET A 739 12.78 -11.51 3.07
C MET A 739 14.23 -11.26 3.48
N THR A 740 14.82 -12.08 4.36
CA THR A 740 16.23 -11.99 4.71
C THR A 740 17.14 -12.23 3.48
N GLU A 741 16.84 -13.26 2.68
CA GLU A 741 17.58 -13.54 1.45
C GLU A 741 17.52 -12.37 0.45
N LEU A 742 16.34 -11.74 0.28
CA LEU A 742 16.17 -10.54 -0.53
C LEU A 742 17.00 -9.35 0.02
N LEU A 743 16.91 -9.09 1.31
CA LEU A 743 17.65 -7.98 1.95
C LEU A 743 19.17 -8.16 1.83
N GLU A 744 19.66 -9.39 1.94
CA GLU A 744 21.07 -9.72 1.74
C GLU A 744 21.50 -9.53 0.28
N GLU A 745 20.67 -9.95 -0.67
CA GLU A 745 20.91 -9.79 -2.12
C GLU A 745 20.99 -8.30 -2.51
N GLU A 746 20.00 -7.49 -2.13
CA GLU A 746 19.98 -6.06 -2.45
C GLU A 746 21.11 -5.29 -1.76
N ARG A 747 21.42 -5.63 -0.50
CA ARG A 747 22.56 -5.03 0.21
C ARG A 747 23.89 -5.40 -0.44
N ALA A 748 24.03 -6.62 -0.96
CA ALA A 748 25.21 -7.03 -1.71
C ALA A 748 25.31 -6.30 -3.05
N GLY A 749 24.18 -6.03 -3.72
CA GLY A 749 24.10 -5.18 -4.92
C GLY A 749 24.58 -3.75 -4.64
N LEU A 750 24.00 -3.09 -3.64
CA LEU A 750 24.39 -1.72 -3.22
C LEU A 750 25.89 -1.61 -2.91
N ARG A 751 26.48 -2.63 -2.29
CA ARG A 751 27.93 -2.66 -2.00
C ARG A 751 28.79 -2.87 -3.25
N ARG A 752 28.27 -3.56 -4.25
CA ARG A 752 29.00 -3.94 -5.47
C ARG A 752 29.10 -2.77 -6.45
N ASP A 753 27.98 -2.07 -6.69
CA ASP A 753 27.89 -1.09 -7.79
C ASP A 753 27.02 0.13 -7.48
N GLY A 754 26.74 0.39 -6.21
CA GLY A 754 25.92 1.54 -5.81
C GLY A 754 24.46 1.45 -6.27
N ALA A 755 23.95 0.24 -6.49
CA ALA A 755 22.61 -0.04 -7.01
C ALA A 755 22.41 0.47 -8.44
N THR A 756 23.46 0.52 -9.25
CA THR A 756 23.34 0.84 -10.69
C THR A 756 22.85 -0.35 -11.51
N SER A 757 23.07 -1.58 -11.04
CA SER A 757 22.50 -2.78 -11.65
C SER A 757 21.03 -2.97 -11.25
N PRO A 758 20.13 -3.26 -12.20
CA PRO A 758 18.78 -3.67 -11.87
C PRO A 758 18.77 -5.06 -11.21
N PRO A 759 17.91 -5.30 -10.20
CA PRO A 759 17.76 -6.63 -9.63
C PRO A 759 17.20 -7.59 -10.68
N ALA A 760 17.50 -8.88 -10.54
CA ALA A 760 17.13 -9.90 -11.53
C ALA A 760 15.61 -10.04 -11.76
N PHE A 761 14.80 -9.57 -10.81
CA PHE A 761 13.34 -9.59 -10.86
C PHE A 761 12.72 -8.25 -11.29
N SER A 762 13.52 -7.24 -11.64
CA SER A 762 13.01 -5.96 -12.13
C SER A 762 12.19 -6.16 -13.42
N ALA A 763 10.98 -5.63 -13.45
CA ALA A 763 10.08 -5.75 -14.60
C ALA A 763 10.55 -4.86 -15.79
N GLU A 764 11.14 -3.71 -15.48
CA GLU A 764 11.57 -2.70 -16.46
C GLU A 764 13.04 -2.29 -16.22
N PRO A 765 14.02 -3.19 -16.46
CA PRO A 765 15.43 -2.91 -16.22
C PRO A 765 15.98 -1.68 -16.97
N GLY A 766 15.33 -1.30 -18.07
CA GLY A 766 15.73 -0.19 -18.94
C GLY A 766 15.33 1.20 -18.43
N GLU A 767 14.41 1.28 -17.47
CA GLU A 767 13.94 2.55 -16.88
C GLU A 767 14.74 2.95 -15.62
N ARG A 768 15.77 2.18 -15.28
CA ARG A 768 16.61 2.46 -14.11
C ARG A 768 17.37 3.79 -14.29
N PRO A 769 17.35 4.68 -13.28
CA PRO A 769 18.07 5.96 -13.31
C PRO A 769 19.55 5.84 -13.67
N GLY A 770 20.10 6.93 -14.22
CA GLY A 770 21.52 7.02 -14.60
C GLY A 770 22.46 7.15 -13.40
N ALA A 771 23.76 7.02 -13.65
CA ALA A 771 24.80 7.11 -12.63
C ALA A 771 24.80 8.45 -11.87
N ALA A 772 24.49 9.57 -12.53
CA ALA A 772 24.39 10.88 -11.88
C ALA A 772 23.25 10.93 -10.85
N GLU A 773 22.10 10.35 -11.17
CA GLU A 773 20.92 10.36 -10.29
C GLU A 773 21.03 9.37 -9.13
N LEU A 774 21.81 8.30 -9.29
CA LEU A 774 22.02 7.27 -8.25
C LEU A 774 23.25 7.56 -7.40
N LEU A 775 24.40 7.78 -8.03
CA LEU A 775 25.67 7.93 -7.34
C LEU A 775 25.95 9.40 -6.95
N GLY A 776 25.39 10.36 -7.68
CA GLY A 776 25.71 11.79 -7.50
C GLY A 776 27.02 12.21 -8.18
N VAL A 777 27.53 11.41 -9.13
CA VAL A 777 28.75 11.67 -9.92
C VAL A 777 28.42 11.94 -11.38
N SER A 778 29.11 12.89 -12.01
CA SER A 778 28.85 13.24 -13.41
C SER A 778 29.36 12.15 -14.37
N SER A 779 28.59 11.85 -15.41
CA SER A 779 29.02 10.98 -16.51
C SER A 779 30.03 11.65 -17.47
N ASP A 780 30.28 12.96 -17.32
CA ASP A 780 31.11 13.73 -18.26
C ASP A 780 32.57 13.26 -18.26
N ARG A 781 33.11 12.92 -17.08
CA ARG A 781 34.50 12.45 -16.95
C ARG A 781 34.70 11.09 -17.60
N ALA A 782 33.72 10.19 -17.46
CA ALA A 782 33.69 8.93 -18.19
C ALA A 782 33.59 9.16 -19.71
N GLY A 783 32.75 10.11 -20.14
CA GLY A 783 32.63 10.48 -21.56
C GLY A 783 33.92 11.06 -22.16
N GLN A 784 34.65 11.89 -21.40
CA GLN A 784 35.96 12.42 -21.79
C GLN A 784 37.01 11.31 -21.91
N LEU A 785 37.05 10.39 -20.95
CA LEU A 785 37.97 9.24 -20.96
C LEU A 785 37.74 8.29 -22.14
N LEU A 786 36.48 8.13 -22.57
CA LEU A 786 36.09 7.20 -23.62
C LEU A 786 36.05 7.82 -25.03
N GLY A 787 36.20 9.15 -25.13
CA GLY A 787 36.19 9.89 -26.39
C GLY A 787 37.35 9.53 -27.33
N PRO A 788 37.31 10.00 -28.59
CA PRO A 788 38.32 9.64 -29.61
C PRO A 788 39.74 10.08 -29.23
N ASP A 789 39.88 11.18 -28.50
CA ASP A 789 41.16 11.72 -28.02
C ASP A 789 41.55 11.21 -26.62
N GLY A 790 40.64 10.52 -25.93
CA GLY A 790 40.83 10.04 -24.56
C GLY A 790 41.39 8.62 -24.49
N GLY A 791 42.52 8.46 -23.79
CA GLY A 791 42.83 7.17 -23.14
C GLY A 791 43.87 6.25 -23.77
N VAL A 792 44.42 6.49 -24.97
CA VAL A 792 45.57 5.67 -25.45
C VAL A 792 46.91 6.23 -24.94
N ASP A 793 47.12 7.53 -25.08
CA ASP A 793 48.37 8.18 -24.65
C ASP A 793 48.47 8.33 -23.12
N GLU A 794 47.35 8.21 -22.41
CA GLU A 794 47.25 8.35 -20.96
C GLU A 794 47.10 7.01 -20.22
N ALA A 795 46.99 5.88 -20.94
CA ALA A 795 46.95 4.55 -20.32
C ALA A 795 48.31 4.21 -19.69
N VAL A 796 48.30 3.81 -18.41
CA VAL A 796 49.52 3.49 -17.68
C VAL A 796 49.86 2.02 -17.91
N PRO A 797 51.00 1.68 -18.55
CA PRO A 797 51.42 0.29 -18.68
C PRO A 797 51.73 -0.29 -17.30
N LEU A 798 51.12 -1.42 -16.96
CA LEU A 798 51.30 -2.11 -15.66
C LEU A 798 52.63 -2.89 -15.61
N CYS A 799 53.71 -2.22 -16.03
CA CYS A 799 55.08 -2.71 -16.02
C CYS A 799 56.04 -1.53 -15.82
N ARG A 800 57.17 -1.79 -15.13
CA ARG A 800 58.22 -0.78 -14.90
C ARG A 800 58.78 -0.23 -16.20
N ALA A 801 59.38 0.96 -16.14
CA ALA A 801 60.05 1.60 -17.27
C ALA A 801 61.11 0.68 -17.93
N GLU A 802 61.80 -0.14 -17.14
CA GLU A 802 62.78 -1.12 -17.59
C GLU A 802 62.17 -2.23 -18.46
N HIS A 803 60.95 -2.67 -18.14
CA HIS A 803 60.22 -3.73 -18.85
C HIS A 803 59.55 -3.25 -20.14
N ARG A 804 59.40 -1.93 -20.35
CA ARG A 804 58.84 -1.38 -21.60
C ARG A 804 59.64 -1.80 -22.85
N ARG A 805 60.90 -2.20 -22.69
CA ARG A 805 61.74 -2.72 -23.78
C ARG A 805 61.28 -4.08 -24.31
N MET A 806 60.54 -4.84 -23.49
CA MET A 806 59.99 -6.17 -23.81
C MET A 806 58.69 -6.08 -24.62
N LEU A 807 58.04 -4.91 -24.63
CA LEU A 807 56.82 -4.66 -25.37
C LEU A 807 57.10 -4.48 -26.87
N SER A 808 56.13 -4.87 -27.69
CA SER A 808 56.13 -4.56 -29.12
C SER A 808 56.08 -3.05 -29.32
N ARG A 809 56.81 -2.55 -30.33
CA ARG A 809 56.81 -1.13 -30.72
C ARG A 809 55.84 -0.83 -31.85
N GLU A 810 55.17 -1.84 -32.37
CA GLU A 810 54.23 -1.70 -33.47
C GLU A 810 52.88 -1.19 -32.95
N PRO A 811 52.45 0.05 -33.31
CA PRO A 811 51.22 0.62 -32.77
C PRO A 811 49.97 -0.14 -33.23
N THR A 812 50.00 -0.72 -34.43
CA THR A 812 48.92 -1.53 -35.03
C THR A 812 48.72 -2.89 -34.35
N ALA A 813 49.68 -3.32 -33.52
CA ALA A 813 49.59 -4.58 -32.78
C ALA A 813 48.92 -4.42 -31.41
N VAL A 814 48.70 -3.18 -30.94
CA VAL A 814 47.98 -2.91 -29.69
C VAL A 814 46.48 -3.13 -29.93
N ARG A 815 45.81 -3.78 -28.97
CA ARG A 815 44.35 -3.95 -28.99
C ARG A 815 43.72 -3.17 -27.85
N GLN A 816 42.70 -2.39 -28.17
CA GLN A 816 42.04 -1.52 -27.21
C GLN A 816 40.66 -2.08 -26.88
N VAL A 817 40.35 -2.15 -25.58
CA VAL A 817 39.02 -2.47 -25.08
C VAL A 817 38.54 -1.27 -24.27
N ARG A 818 37.53 -0.56 -24.79
CA ARG A 818 36.82 0.50 -24.07
C ARG A 818 35.60 -0.11 -23.38
N PHE A 819 35.35 0.24 -22.13
CA PHE A 819 34.22 -0.31 -21.38
C PHE A 819 33.57 0.75 -20.50
N ALA A 820 32.26 0.63 -20.30
CA ALA A 820 31.49 1.49 -19.42
C ALA A 820 30.20 0.81 -18.94
N PRO A 821 29.73 1.11 -17.72
CA PRO A 821 28.42 0.65 -17.25
C PRO A 821 27.29 1.32 -18.02
N GLU A 822 26.21 0.58 -18.28
CA GLU A 822 25.03 1.10 -18.99
C GLU A 822 24.38 2.30 -18.24
N ALA A 823 24.53 2.36 -16.91
CA ALA A 823 24.06 3.48 -16.09
C ALA A 823 24.72 4.83 -16.48
N MET A 824 25.96 4.81 -17.00
CA MET A 824 26.65 6.01 -17.48
C MET A 824 26.04 6.54 -18.78
N ARG A 825 25.48 5.64 -19.60
CA ARG A 825 24.79 6.01 -20.84
C ARG A 825 23.44 6.68 -20.57
N ARG A 826 22.71 6.22 -19.56
CA ARG A 826 21.35 6.71 -19.23
C ARG A 826 21.37 8.09 -18.59
N GLY A 827 22.45 8.45 -17.90
CA GLY A 827 22.60 9.75 -17.23
C GLY A 827 23.15 10.88 -18.11
N ALA A 828 23.54 10.60 -19.35
CA ALA A 828 24.03 11.63 -20.27
C ALA A 828 22.85 12.48 -20.77
N GLU A 829 22.78 13.75 -20.35
CA GLU A 829 21.71 14.68 -20.72
C GLU A 829 21.51 14.74 -22.26
N PRO A 830 20.25 14.72 -22.75
CA PRO A 830 19.96 14.71 -24.18
C PRO A 830 20.35 16.01 -24.92
N ASP A 831 20.65 17.10 -24.20
CA ASP A 831 20.74 18.48 -24.73
C ASP A 831 22.17 19.05 -24.87
N LEU A 832 23.23 18.32 -24.46
CA LEU A 832 24.63 18.75 -24.67
C LEU A 832 25.16 18.31 -26.05
N PRO A 833 26.00 19.14 -26.73
CA PRO A 833 26.58 18.81 -28.03
C PRO A 833 27.28 17.44 -28.00
N ARG A 834 26.76 16.54 -28.83
CA ARG A 834 26.91 15.08 -28.82
C ARG A 834 28.21 14.54 -29.43
N ASP A 835 29.37 15.07 -29.06
CA ASP A 835 30.62 14.69 -29.75
C ASP A 835 31.40 13.54 -29.08
N GLY A 836 31.31 13.35 -27.75
CA GLY A 836 32.10 12.34 -27.02
C GLY A 836 31.55 10.89 -27.11
N TRP A 837 30.26 10.69 -26.86
CA TRP A 837 29.66 9.35 -26.76
C TRP A 837 29.27 8.72 -28.11
N HIS A 838 28.92 9.53 -29.13
CA HIS A 838 28.50 9.03 -30.44
C HIS A 838 29.68 8.66 -31.34
N ALA A 839 30.83 9.32 -31.21
CA ALA A 839 32.04 8.97 -31.96
C ALA A 839 32.67 7.64 -31.49
N ALA A 840 32.45 7.25 -30.23
CA ALA A 840 32.95 6.02 -29.63
C ALA A 840 31.95 4.84 -29.67
N GLY A 841 30.72 5.08 -30.14
CA GLY A 841 29.55 4.22 -29.89
C GLY A 841 29.57 2.80 -30.48
N GLU A 842 30.44 2.50 -31.45
CA GLU A 842 30.55 1.15 -32.03
C GLU A 842 31.57 0.25 -31.30
N ASP A 843 32.54 0.83 -30.56
CA ASP A 843 33.67 0.10 -29.97
C ASP A 843 33.65 0.02 -28.43
N ILE A 844 32.60 0.52 -27.76
CA ILE A 844 32.46 0.46 -26.29
C ILE A 844 31.71 -0.81 -25.88
N VAL A 845 32.35 -1.57 -24.98
CA VAL A 845 31.73 -2.71 -24.28
C VAL A 845 30.86 -2.17 -23.14
N TRP A 846 29.55 -2.19 -23.36
CA TRP A 846 28.58 -1.82 -22.34
C TRP A 846 28.37 -2.96 -21.35
N THR A 847 28.73 -2.74 -20.09
CA THR A 847 28.42 -3.69 -19.02
C THR A 847 27.01 -3.43 -18.48
N PRO A 848 26.23 -4.48 -18.17
CA PRO A 848 24.87 -4.33 -17.63
C PRO A 848 24.86 -3.66 -16.25
N GLY A 849 26.01 -3.66 -15.57
CA GLY A 849 26.24 -3.12 -14.24
C GLY A 849 27.70 -2.81 -13.98
N GLY A 850 28.01 -2.38 -12.76
CA GLY A 850 29.38 -2.18 -12.28
C GLY A 850 29.78 -0.71 -12.10
N ARG A 851 30.92 -0.51 -11.44
CA ARG A 851 31.46 0.80 -11.06
C ARG A 851 32.61 1.31 -11.94
N HIS A 852 33.12 0.48 -12.84
CA HIS A 852 34.36 0.77 -13.58
C HIS A 852 34.05 1.21 -15.01
N ALA A 853 34.60 2.35 -15.43
CA ALA A 853 34.63 2.80 -16.82
C ALA A 853 36.07 3.11 -17.22
N GLY A 854 36.44 2.85 -18.47
CA GLY A 854 37.77 3.24 -18.96
C GLY A 854 38.28 2.43 -20.13
N VAL A 855 39.60 2.39 -20.24
CA VAL A 855 40.33 1.84 -21.38
C VAL A 855 41.37 0.84 -20.90
N LEU A 856 41.33 -0.36 -21.49
CA LEU A 856 42.36 -1.37 -21.35
C LEU A 856 43.06 -1.57 -22.70
N CYS A 857 44.33 -1.23 -22.76
CA CYS A 857 45.19 -1.47 -23.92
C CYS A 857 46.02 -2.74 -23.69
N LEU A 858 45.86 -3.70 -24.59
CA LEU A 858 46.57 -4.98 -24.60
C LEU A 858 47.82 -4.81 -25.47
N VAL A 859 48.98 -4.68 -24.83
CA VAL A 859 50.25 -4.49 -25.53
C VAL A 859 50.98 -5.82 -25.70
N PRO A 860 51.25 -6.28 -26.93
CA PRO A 860 51.96 -7.54 -27.17
C PRO A 860 53.36 -7.51 -26.56
N LEU A 861 53.81 -8.67 -26.10
CA LEU A 861 55.23 -8.91 -25.86
C LEU A 861 55.95 -9.18 -27.20
N ARG A 862 57.25 -8.87 -27.24
CA ARG A 862 58.10 -9.32 -28.36
C ARG A 862 58.22 -10.84 -28.34
N ALA A 863 58.29 -11.45 -29.52
CA ALA A 863 58.37 -12.90 -29.69
C ALA A 863 59.52 -13.57 -28.91
N GLU A 864 60.60 -12.83 -28.62
CA GLU A 864 61.78 -13.31 -27.90
C GLU A 864 61.56 -13.44 -26.37
N ILE A 865 60.51 -12.82 -25.84
CA ILE A 865 60.27 -12.71 -24.39
C ILE A 865 59.36 -13.83 -23.87
N VAL A 866 58.54 -14.41 -24.74
CA VAL A 866 57.58 -15.46 -24.37
C VAL A 866 58.13 -16.82 -24.80
N ARG A 867 58.36 -17.71 -23.83
CA ARG A 867 58.82 -19.08 -24.11
C ARG A 867 57.81 -20.08 -23.58
N THR A 868 57.20 -20.84 -24.48
CA THR A 868 56.30 -21.93 -24.13
C THR A 868 57.10 -23.22 -23.95
N VAL A 869 57.03 -23.80 -22.75
CA VAL A 869 57.80 -24.99 -22.36
C VAL A 869 56.87 -26.21 -22.24
N ARG A 870 57.29 -27.36 -22.76
CA ARG A 870 56.61 -28.64 -22.51
C ARG A 870 57.18 -29.29 -21.25
N ALA A 871 56.32 -29.93 -20.46
CA ALA A 871 56.68 -30.53 -19.16
C ALA A 871 57.90 -31.47 -19.19
N GLU A 872 58.26 -32.05 -20.33
CA GLU A 872 59.45 -32.92 -20.47
C GLU A 872 60.79 -32.15 -20.57
N GLU A 873 60.77 -30.84 -20.81
CA GLU A 873 61.98 -29.98 -20.90
C GLU A 873 62.27 -29.20 -19.61
N GLY A 874 61.40 -29.31 -18.60
CA GLY A 874 61.42 -28.51 -17.37
C GLY A 874 62.16 -29.12 -16.17
N GLU A 875 62.95 -30.18 -16.35
CA GLU A 875 63.88 -30.62 -15.31
C GLU A 875 65.02 -29.58 -15.19
N PRO A 876 65.30 -29.04 -13.99
CA PRO A 876 66.33 -28.02 -13.84
C PRO A 876 67.72 -28.61 -14.18
N ARG A 877 68.49 -27.87 -14.96
CA ARG A 877 69.95 -28.02 -14.99
C ARG A 877 70.61 -27.06 -14.02
#